data_AF-A0A550GZK1-F1
#
_entry.id   AF-A0A550GZK1-F1
#
_cell.length_a   1.000
_cell.length_b   1.000
_cell.length_c   1.000
_cell.angle_alpha   90.00
_cell.angle_beta   90.00
_cell.angle_gamma   90.00
#
_symmetry.space_group_name_H-M   'P 1'
#
loop_
_entity.id
_entity.type
_entity.pdbx_description
1 polymer ?
#
loop_
_entity_poly.entity_id
_entity_poly.type
_entity_poly.pdbx_seq_one_letter_code
_entity_poly.pdbx_strand_id
1 'polypeptide(L)'
;MSFFLGKEQNTDSSVELPIEALHRHIMAIGASGSGKTVLCKCFMEEAIRHNIPVVIVDPQGDISSIALKGNPEELENHGLTIEMQQEFFDKARISIFTPASSKGIPISINPLSFPSEDTSHEEAILGLDLTATSLSSFLGYDLASDSGKGAKAYLFTILQHLWQESEPIKDIGHMAEIVLNPPSEIVQKLQSFVTKREPEEIARKLRFLTVGTPSLMFQNGVQIDMDMFMDNSDGKVPLNIIYMNTLSSSNDKQFFLAILLKELYCWMLKNPSENIQLLFYVDEIAPYIPPYPRNPPPKEAYAFLFKQARKFGVSLVAATQNITDIDYKALAQVNTWCLGRLMTQQDIARVKQIIQSIDPVHAENVLKKLPSLRTGEFLMLSPDVYDNVLDFQVRWLVTEHKTLDDKDIPDAIPISTLQFFKKFQSTQKKREKQVKSASKSSLLQKSLSKRIQLLLNSVRQSVSVEYIAENLSVSVSDAEKALNSLIRTKIVKKSQTKDDEEDLYWLSKFGFEPSKNVLGEVLAIRPRITQVEAYKRAKSWLDGGFFGKNEQIYDANFSHLPIWKVSTSRQTKRLLFFNKEEFDTYYLSATTGALISLEKDEVLFHKLVTKSAGKLKDLDDDYDIMFIQRLPKEVPRIPKIKIGREKIFSKLQLTIGVKPIASEIVLLPVWTLKVKHKKNKKKRKIFMDAATGRKLAGKFLSQRKSNARKR
;
A
#
# COMPACT_ATOMS: atom_id res chain seq x y z
N MET A 1 5.92 4.10 -28.00
CA MET A 1 4.50 4.08 -28.40
C MET A 1 3.81 5.21 -27.65
N SER A 2 2.84 5.86 -28.26
CA SER A 2 2.22 7.09 -27.77
C SER A 2 0.73 7.11 -28.07
N PHE A 3 -0.05 7.73 -27.20
CA PHE A 3 -1.48 7.93 -27.36
C PHE A 3 -1.72 9.16 -28.22
N PHE A 4 -2.48 9.03 -29.30
CA PHE A 4 -2.87 10.18 -30.12
C PHE A 4 -4.06 10.89 -29.49
N LEU A 5 -3.85 12.10 -28.97
CA LEU A 5 -4.84 12.85 -28.21
C LEU A 5 -5.60 13.89 -29.04
N GLY A 6 -5.06 14.33 -30.17
CA GLY A 6 -5.65 15.38 -31.00
C GLY A 6 -4.61 16.25 -31.70
N LYS A 7 -4.93 17.52 -31.92
CA LYS A 7 -4.08 18.46 -32.67
C LYS A 7 -3.82 19.76 -31.91
N GLU A 8 -2.64 20.33 -32.07
CA GLU A 8 -2.28 21.62 -31.48
C GLU A 8 -2.97 22.79 -32.21
N GLN A 9 -3.53 23.75 -31.46
CA GLN A 9 -4.43 24.82 -31.95
C GLN A 9 -3.82 25.83 -32.95
N ASN A 10 -2.49 25.84 -33.12
CA ASN A 10 -1.81 26.80 -34.02
C ASN A 10 -1.02 26.14 -35.15
N THR A 11 -0.66 24.88 -34.99
CA THR A 11 0.25 24.17 -35.91
C THR A 11 -0.45 23.02 -36.63
N ASP A 12 -1.65 22.63 -36.19
CA ASP A 12 -2.36 21.40 -36.58
C ASP A 12 -1.52 20.12 -36.44
N SER A 13 -0.39 20.21 -35.72
CA SER A 13 0.47 19.08 -35.46
C SER A 13 -0.18 18.10 -34.48
N SER A 14 0.08 16.82 -34.66
CA SER A 14 -0.43 15.76 -33.78
C SER A 14 0.11 15.92 -32.36
N VAL A 15 -0.79 15.88 -31.39
CA VAL A 15 -0.43 15.82 -29.96
C VAL A 15 -0.46 14.38 -29.50
N GLU A 16 0.71 13.90 -29.09
CA GLU A 16 0.93 12.52 -28.70
C GLU A 16 1.41 12.41 -27.25
N LEU A 17 0.88 11.49 -26.45
CA LEU A 17 1.38 11.28 -25.09
C LEU A 17 2.08 9.92 -24.99
N PRO A 18 3.40 9.86 -24.71
CA PRO A 18 4.11 8.59 -24.52
C PRO A 18 3.45 7.75 -23.41
N ILE A 19 3.38 6.44 -23.60
CA ILE A 19 2.79 5.52 -22.62
C ILE A 19 3.49 5.63 -21.26
N GLU A 20 4.78 5.95 -21.25
CA GLU A 20 5.58 6.11 -20.04
C GLU A 20 5.05 7.25 -19.15
N ALA A 21 4.39 8.26 -19.72
CA ALA A 21 3.77 9.36 -18.99
C ALA A 21 2.62 8.88 -18.09
N LEU A 22 1.97 7.76 -18.46
CA LEU A 22 0.85 7.18 -17.71
C LEU A 22 1.30 6.68 -16.32
N HIS A 23 2.59 6.37 -16.12
CA HIS A 23 3.10 5.92 -14.83
C HIS A 23 2.86 6.94 -13.70
N ARG A 24 2.70 8.22 -14.02
CA ARG A 24 2.49 9.29 -13.04
C ARG A 24 1.08 9.88 -13.07
N HIS A 25 0.10 9.09 -13.50
CA HIS A 25 -1.32 9.43 -13.43
C HIS A 25 -1.70 10.67 -14.28
N ILE A 26 -2.99 10.78 -14.60
CA ILE A 26 -3.55 11.87 -15.38
C ILE A 26 -4.77 12.43 -14.64
N MET A 27 -4.87 13.77 -14.62
CA MET A 27 -6.04 14.47 -14.09
C MET A 27 -6.64 15.39 -15.16
N ALA A 28 -7.93 15.25 -15.43
CA ALA A 28 -8.71 16.13 -16.30
C ALA A 28 -9.64 17.03 -15.46
N ILE A 29 -9.53 18.35 -15.65
CA ILE A 29 -10.31 19.36 -14.92
C ILE A 29 -10.98 20.30 -15.90
N GLY A 30 -12.19 20.76 -15.59
CA GLY A 30 -12.94 21.69 -16.41
C GLY A 30 -14.40 21.74 -16.01
N ALA A 31 -15.07 22.84 -16.31
CA ALA A 31 -16.50 23.01 -16.06
C ALA A 31 -17.35 22.00 -16.86
N SER A 32 -18.64 21.89 -16.56
CA SER A 32 -19.57 21.11 -17.39
C SER A 32 -19.51 21.58 -18.86
N GLY A 33 -19.57 20.63 -19.80
CA GLY A 33 -19.47 20.89 -21.25
C GLY A 33 -18.09 21.31 -21.76
N SER A 34 -17.02 21.25 -20.95
CA SER A 34 -15.64 21.54 -21.41
C SER A 34 -15.04 20.46 -22.31
N GLY A 35 -15.64 19.28 -22.40
CA GLY A 35 -15.13 18.14 -23.18
C GLY A 35 -14.31 17.11 -22.39
N LYS A 36 -14.28 17.18 -21.05
CA LYS A 36 -13.53 16.21 -20.20
C LYS A 36 -13.85 14.76 -20.52
N THR A 37 -15.12 14.43 -20.64
CA THR A 37 -15.60 13.07 -20.93
C THR A 37 -15.06 12.57 -22.27
N VAL A 38 -15.01 13.43 -23.29
CA VAL A 38 -14.40 13.13 -24.61
C VAL A 38 -12.90 12.86 -24.44
N LEU A 39 -12.18 13.72 -23.73
CA LEU A 39 -10.75 13.52 -23.46
C LEU A 39 -10.47 12.22 -22.70
N CYS A 40 -11.24 11.91 -21.66
CA CYS A 40 -11.05 10.71 -20.87
C CYS A 40 -11.38 9.43 -21.67
N LYS A 41 -12.43 9.45 -22.50
CA LYS A 41 -12.71 8.35 -23.43
C LYS A 41 -11.61 8.19 -24.47
N CYS A 42 -11.05 9.28 -24.99
CA CYS A 42 -9.88 9.24 -25.87
C CYS A 42 -8.70 8.50 -25.22
N PHE A 43 -8.37 8.80 -23.95
CA PHE A 43 -7.34 8.04 -23.21
C PHE A 43 -7.66 6.53 -23.11
N MET A 44 -8.92 6.15 -22.90
CA MET A 44 -9.33 4.75 -22.80
C MET A 44 -9.29 4.04 -24.15
N GLU A 45 -9.73 4.70 -25.22
CA GLU A 45 -9.67 4.18 -26.59
C GLU A 45 -8.21 3.90 -26.99
N GLU A 46 -7.31 4.85 -26.74
CA GLU A 46 -5.88 4.67 -27.00
C GLU A 46 -5.29 3.55 -26.12
N ALA A 47 -5.67 3.44 -24.85
CA ALA A 47 -5.22 2.35 -23.98
C ALA A 47 -5.55 0.97 -24.57
N ILE A 48 -6.78 0.76 -25.03
CA ILE A 48 -7.19 -0.50 -25.66
C ILE A 48 -6.41 -0.74 -26.97
N ARG A 49 -6.24 0.29 -27.81
CA ARG A 49 -5.44 0.18 -29.05
C ARG A 49 -3.98 -0.18 -28.75
N HIS A 50 -3.46 0.21 -27.59
CA HIS A 50 -2.12 -0.15 -27.11
C HIS A 50 -2.07 -1.42 -26.23
N ASN A 51 -3.14 -2.22 -26.20
CA ASN A 51 -3.24 -3.47 -25.41
C ASN A 51 -3.10 -3.28 -23.89
N ILE A 52 -3.52 -2.12 -23.39
CA ILE A 52 -3.56 -1.82 -21.95
C ILE A 52 -4.98 -2.09 -21.45
N PRO A 53 -5.19 -3.04 -20.53
CA PRO A 53 -6.47 -3.26 -19.87
C PRO A 53 -6.98 -2.01 -19.17
N VAL A 54 -8.30 -1.83 -19.17
CA VAL A 54 -8.96 -0.66 -18.60
C VAL A 54 -10.04 -1.08 -17.61
N VAL A 55 -10.07 -0.43 -16.45
CA VAL A 55 -11.18 -0.50 -15.49
C VAL A 55 -11.75 0.90 -15.30
N ILE A 56 -13.04 1.07 -15.54
CA ILE A 56 -13.76 2.35 -15.49
C ILE A 56 -14.74 2.31 -14.33
N VAL A 57 -14.70 3.33 -13.48
CA VAL A 57 -15.73 3.60 -12.47
C VAL A 57 -16.63 4.70 -13.02
N ASP A 58 -17.87 4.35 -13.37
CA ASP A 58 -18.85 5.24 -13.99
C ASP A 58 -20.03 5.51 -13.04
N PRO A 59 -19.96 6.57 -12.20
CA PRO A 59 -21.00 6.92 -11.25
C PRO A 59 -22.29 7.46 -11.88
N GLN A 60 -22.22 8.00 -13.11
CA GLN A 60 -23.28 8.79 -13.75
C GLN A 60 -23.80 8.19 -15.07
N GLY A 61 -23.08 7.27 -15.70
CA GLY A 61 -23.47 6.65 -16.98
C GLY A 61 -22.91 7.34 -18.23
N ASP A 62 -22.11 8.39 -18.05
CA ASP A 62 -21.58 9.23 -19.15
C ASP A 62 -20.47 8.54 -19.93
N ILE A 63 -19.83 7.54 -19.32
CA ILE A 63 -18.68 6.84 -19.89
C ILE A 63 -19.11 5.55 -20.57
N SER A 64 -20.16 4.90 -20.08
CA SER A 64 -20.62 3.58 -20.52
C SER A 64 -20.92 3.48 -22.02
N SER A 65 -21.24 4.58 -22.70
CA SER A 65 -21.39 4.63 -24.17
C SER A 65 -20.09 4.40 -24.95
N ILE A 66 -18.92 4.32 -24.29
CA ILE A 66 -17.69 3.77 -24.89
C ILE A 66 -17.88 2.33 -25.42
N ALA A 67 -18.92 1.64 -24.93
CA ALA A 67 -19.33 0.33 -25.42
C ALA A 67 -19.96 0.35 -26.83
N LEU A 68 -20.38 1.52 -27.32
CA LEU A 68 -21.13 1.69 -28.56
C LEU A 68 -20.26 2.32 -29.65
N LYS A 69 -20.44 1.86 -30.89
CA LYS A 69 -19.71 2.38 -32.06
C LYS A 69 -20.20 3.78 -32.41
N GLY A 70 -19.28 4.73 -32.53
CA GLY A 70 -19.57 6.08 -33.03
C GLY A 70 -20.08 6.06 -34.49
N ASN A 71 -20.76 7.12 -34.90
CA ASN A 71 -21.29 7.27 -36.25
C ASN A 71 -20.14 7.45 -37.26
N PRO A 72 -20.00 6.59 -38.29
CA PRO A 72 -18.93 6.70 -39.29
C PRO A 72 -18.83 8.07 -39.98
N GLU A 73 -19.96 8.71 -40.29
CA GLU A 73 -19.99 10.04 -40.92
C GLU A 73 -19.41 11.11 -39.99
N GLU A 74 -19.71 11.01 -38.69
CA GLU A 74 -19.17 11.92 -37.68
C GLU A 74 -17.66 11.69 -37.48
N LEU A 75 -17.21 10.44 -37.49
CA LEU A 75 -15.78 10.09 -37.44
C LEU A 75 -15.03 10.73 -38.61
N GLU A 76 -15.52 10.55 -39.84
CA GLU A 76 -14.90 11.11 -41.05
C GLU A 76 -14.87 12.64 -41.02
N ASN A 77 -15.96 13.29 -40.62
CA ASN A 77 -16.04 14.75 -40.47
C ASN A 77 -15.03 15.29 -39.46
N HIS A 78 -14.65 14.49 -38.46
CA HIS A 78 -13.63 14.82 -37.46
C HIS A 78 -12.23 14.28 -37.79
N GLY A 79 -12.03 13.75 -39.01
CA GLY A 79 -10.72 13.30 -39.50
C GLY A 79 -10.22 11.99 -38.88
N LEU A 80 -11.13 11.16 -38.36
CA LEU A 80 -10.86 9.81 -37.87
C LEU A 80 -11.20 8.78 -38.93
N THR A 81 -10.53 7.64 -38.86
CA THR A 81 -10.72 6.56 -39.83
C THR A 81 -11.58 5.44 -39.28
N ILE A 82 -12.32 4.76 -40.15
CA ILE A 82 -13.12 3.58 -39.80
C ILE A 82 -12.18 2.46 -39.32
N GLU A 83 -10.96 2.36 -39.86
CA GLU A 83 -9.95 1.39 -39.43
C GLU A 83 -9.59 1.58 -37.95
N MET A 84 -9.52 2.82 -37.47
CA MET A 84 -9.22 3.12 -36.07
C MET A 84 -10.36 2.65 -35.14
N GLN A 85 -11.61 2.81 -35.56
CA GLN A 85 -12.76 2.28 -34.86
C GLN A 85 -12.75 0.74 -34.85
N GLN A 86 -12.52 0.12 -36.01
CA GLN A 86 -12.44 -1.33 -36.13
C GLN A 86 -11.34 -1.91 -35.23
N GLU A 87 -10.13 -1.32 -35.24
CA GLU A 87 -9.02 -1.71 -34.38
C GLU A 87 -9.41 -1.74 -32.90
N PHE A 88 -10.08 -0.69 -32.41
CA PHE A 88 -10.54 -0.60 -31.02
C PHE A 88 -11.52 -1.73 -30.68
N PHE A 89 -12.59 -1.91 -31.46
CA PHE A 89 -13.62 -2.91 -31.19
C PHE A 89 -13.14 -4.36 -31.42
N ASP A 90 -12.17 -4.56 -32.33
CA ASP A 90 -11.56 -5.86 -32.57
C ASP A 90 -10.57 -6.25 -31.45
N LYS A 91 -9.94 -5.28 -30.78
CA LYS A 91 -9.11 -5.56 -29.60
C LYS A 91 -9.94 -5.68 -28.32
N ALA A 92 -10.97 -4.86 -28.14
CA ALA A 92 -11.68 -4.76 -26.87
C ALA A 92 -12.54 -5.99 -26.53
N ARG A 93 -12.50 -6.43 -25.28
CA ARG A 93 -13.61 -7.14 -24.63
C ARG A 93 -14.34 -6.17 -23.70
N ILE A 94 -15.40 -5.57 -24.23
CA ILE A 94 -16.26 -4.63 -23.50
C ILE A 94 -17.15 -5.40 -22.54
N SER A 95 -17.10 -5.02 -21.26
CA SER A 95 -17.88 -5.62 -20.17
C SER A 95 -18.49 -4.51 -19.32
N ILE A 96 -19.81 -4.50 -19.13
CA ILE A 96 -20.48 -3.56 -18.21
C ILE A 96 -20.99 -4.34 -17.00
N PHE A 97 -20.38 -4.07 -15.86
CA PHE A 97 -20.73 -4.65 -14.57
C PHE A 97 -21.69 -3.74 -13.82
N THR A 98 -22.74 -4.34 -13.25
CA THR A 98 -23.77 -3.61 -12.50
C THR A 98 -23.87 -4.15 -11.07
N PRO A 99 -23.45 -3.38 -10.06
CA PRO A 99 -23.62 -3.77 -8.67
C PRO A 99 -25.09 -3.69 -8.27
N ALA A 100 -25.52 -4.61 -7.41
CA ALA A 100 -26.90 -4.73 -6.92
C ALA A 100 -27.99 -4.81 -8.02
N SER A 101 -27.63 -5.14 -9.25
CA SER A 101 -28.54 -5.14 -10.41
C SER A 101 -28.13 -6.22 -11.41
N SER A 102 -29.10 -6.72 -12.17
CA SER A 102 -28.90 -7.70 -13.25
C SER A 102 -29.07 -7.12 -14.65
N LYS A 103 -29.08 -5.79 -14.77
CA LYS A 103 -29.21 -5.08 -16.07
C LYS A 103 -27.96 -5.26 -16.94
N GLY A 104 -26.77 -5.32 -16.33
CA GLY A 104 -25.54 -5.73 -16.99
C GLY A 104 -25.03 -7.06 -16.44
N ILE A 105 -23.71 -7.22 -16.39
CA ILE A 105 -23.05 -8.36 -15.72
C ILE A 105 -23.15 -8.11 -14.21
N PRO A 106 -23.93 -8.90 -13.45
CA PRO A 106 -24.07 -8.64 -12.02
C PRO A 106 -22.74 -8.85 -11.32
N ILE A 107 -22.36 -7.91 -10.45
CA ILE A 107 -21.12 -7.97 -9.68
C ILE A 107 -21.40 -7.72 -8.19
N SER A 108 -20.69 -8.44 -7.33
CA SER A 108 -20.79 -8.28 -5.88
C SER A 108 -19.43 -8.04 -5.22
N ILE A 109 -19.46 -7.39 -4.07
CA ILE A 109 -18.30 -7.17 -3.20
C ILE A 109 -18.31 -8.15 -2.04
N ASN A 110 -17.11 -8.57 -1.63
CA ASN A 110 -16.92 -9.25 -0.36
C ASN A 110 -15.93 -8.46 0.51
N PRO A 111 -16.41 -7.59 1.43
CA PRO A 111 -15.51 -6.81 2.28
C PRO A 111 -14.72 -7.70 3.26
N LEU A 112 -15.19 -8.91 3.51
CA LEU A 112 -14.66 -9.88 4.47
C LEU A 112 -13.62 -10.83 3.86
N SER A 113 -13.25 -10.63 2.59
CA SER A 113 -12.13 -11.36 1.98
C SER A 113 -10.83 -11.00 2.68
N PHE A 114 -10.18 -12.02 3.23
CA PHE A 114 -8.88 -11.86 3.87
C PHE A 114 -7.75 -11.71 2.86
N PRO A 115 -6.69 -10.95 3.20
CA PRO A 115 -5.43 -11.01 2.49
C PRO A 115 -4.94 -12.46 2.40
N SER A 116 -4.35 -12.83 1.26
CA SER A 116 -3.81 -14.19 1.09
C SER A 116 -2.60 -14.41 2.00
N GLU A 117 -2.34 -15.67 2.36
CA GLU A 117 -1.28 -16.08 3.29
C GLU A 117 0.15 -15.64 2.88
N ASP A 118 0.37 -15.34 1.59
CA ASP A 118 1.63 -14.85 1.04
C ASP A 118 1.82 -13.33 1.13
N THR A 119 0.77 -12.58 1.49
CA THR A 119 0.82 -11.12 1.72
C THR A 119 1.71 -10.82 2.92
N SER A 120 2.54 -9.76 2.86
CA SER A 120 3.35 -9.38 4.02
C SER A 120 2.46 -8.96 5.19
N HIS A 121 2.95 -9.10 6.42
CA HIS A 121 2.16 -8.78 7.60
C HIS A 121 1.70 -7.31 7.60
N GLU A 122 2.59 -6.37 7.26
CA GLU A 122 2.24 -4.94 7.21
C GLU A 122 1.14 -4.65 6.17
N GLU A 123 1.24 -5.24 4.98
CA GLU A 123 0.25 -5.07 3.92
C GLU A 123 -1.10 -5.72 4.26
N ALA A 124 -1.06 -6.88 4.91
CA ALA A 124 -2.26 -7.55 5.40
C ALA A 124 -2.95 -6.69 6.46
N ILE A 125 -2.21 -6.14 7.42
CA ILE A 125 -2.73 -5.21 8.43
C ILE A 125 -3.35 -3.97 7.79
N LEU A 126 -2.71 -3.37 6.78
CA LEU A 126 -3.29 -2.26 6.03
C LEU A 126 -4.60 -2.67 5.33
N GLY A 127 -4.63 -3.83 4.67
CA GLY A 127 -5.84 -4.35 4.02
C GLY A 127 -7.00 -4.58 5.00
N LEU A 128 -6.70 -5.10 6.20
CA LEU A 128 -7.69 -5.28 7.26
C LEU A 128 -8.15 -3.94 7.86
N ASP A 129 -7.25 -2.97 8.01
CA ASP A 129 -7.58 -1.63 8.48
C ASP A 129 -8.50 -0.88 7.49
N LEU A 130 -8.22 -1.00 6.19
CA LEU A 130 -9.09 -0.48 5.13
C LEU A 130 -10.48 -1.14 5.16
N THR A 131 -10.55 -2.47 5.35
CA THR A 131 -11.83 -3.19 5.52
C THR A 131 -12.58 -2.68 6.75
N ALA A 132 -11.92 -2.60 7.91
CA ALA A 132 -12.55 -2.15 9.16
C ALA A 132 -13.05 -0.70 9.06
N THR A 133 -12.24 0.19 8.49
CA THR A 133 -12.58 1.58 8.22
C THR A 133 -13.81 1.69 7.33
N SER A 134 -13.81 0.95 6.21
CA SER A 134 -14.92 0.93 5.25
C SER A 134 -16.20 0.40 5.88
N LEU A 135 -16.13 -0.70 6.64
CA LEU A 135 -17.28 -1.27 7.34
C LEU A 135 -17.82 -0.33 8.41
N SER A 136 -16.98 0.22 9.29
CA SER A 136 -17.43 1.14 10.33
C SER A 136 -18.12 2.38 9.74
N SER A 137 -17.51 3.02 8.76
CA SER A 137 -18.13 4.17 8.09
C SER A 137 -19.44 3.78 7.39
N PHE A 138 -19.49 2.62 6.73
CA PHE A 138 -20.69 2.16 6.03
C PHE A 138 -21.85 1.84 6.99
N LEU A 139 -21.54 1.33 8.19
CA LEU A 139 -22.49 1.14 9.28
C LEU A 139 -22.98 2.46 9.90
N GLY A 140 -22.49 3.62 9.42
CA GLY A 140 -22.90 4.96 9.83
C GLY A 140 -22.16 5.49 11.05
N TYR A 141 -20.98 4.95 11.37
CA TYR A 141 -20.13 5.49 12.42
C TYR A 141 -19.32 6.69 11.91
N ASP A 142 -19.30 7.77 12.70
CA ASP A 142 -18.36 8.86 12.49
C ASP A 142 -16.97 8.45 13.01
N LEU A 143 -16.04 8.19 12.09
CA LEU A 143 -14.68 7.76 12.39
C LEU A 143 -13.86 8.79 13.18
N ALA A 144 -14.30 10.05 13.25
CA ALA A 144 -13.65 11.07 14.08
C ALA A 144 -14.10 11.00 15.56
N SER A 145 -15.30 10.44 15.81
CA SER A 145 -15.86 10.28 17.15
C SER A 145 -15.24 9.12 17.93
N ASP A 146 -15.33 9.14 19.27
CA ASP A 146 -14.84 8.04 20.10
C ASP A 146 -15.60 6.73 19.84
N SER A 147 -16.91 6.82 19.59
CA SER A 147 -17.74 5.65 19.22
C SER A 147 -17.27 5.05 17.88
N GLY A 148 -17.01 5.88 16.86
CA GLY A 148 -16.54 5.36 15.57
C GLY A 148 -15.11 4.84 15.59
N LYS A 149 -14.19 5.47 16.33
CA LYS A 149 -12.85 4.92 16.59
C LYS A 149 -12.93 3.58 17.32
N GLY A 150 -13.81 3.49 18.32
CA GLY A 150 -14.10 2.25 19.05
C GLY A 150 -14.63 1.15 18.14
N ALA A 151 -15.65 1.44 17.32
CA ALA A 151 -16.23 0.49 16.38
C ALA A 151 -15.22 0.00 15.34
N LYS A 152 -14.39 0.90 14.79
CA LYS A 152 -13.29 0.55 13.87
C LYS A 152 -12.29 -0.38 14.56
N ALA A 153 -11.82 -0.02 15.75
CA ALA A 153 -10.85 -0.82 16.50
C ALA A 153 -11.41 -2.21 16.87
N TYR A 154 -12.71 -2.28 17.20
CA TYR A 154 -13.43 -3.52 17.49
C TYR A 154 -13.46 -4.45 16.28
N LEU A 155 -13.95 -3.96 15.13
CA LEU A 155 -14.00 -4.73 13.89
C LEU A 155 -12.61 -5.13 13.40
N PHE A 156 -11.64 -4.20 13.42
CA PHE A 156 -10.26 -4.48 13.05
C PHE A 156 -9.66 -5.61 13.89
N THR A 157 -9.85 -5.57 15.21
CA THR A 157 -9.29 -6.58 16.12
C THR A 157 -9.88 -7.97 15.87
N ILE A 158 -11.19 -8.05 15.59
CA ILE A 158 -11.83 -9.31 15.19
C ILE A 158 -11.25 -9.79 13.86
N LEU A 159 -11.23 -8.95 12.83
CA LEU A 159 -10.72 -9.31 11.50
C LEU A 159 -9.25 -9.75 11.55
N GLN A 160 -8.43 -9.07 12.33
CA GLN A 160 -7.02 -9.42 12.54
C GLN A 160 -6.87 -10.80 13.19
N HIS A 161 -7.62 -11.07 14.25
CA HIS A 161 -7.55 -12.35 14.94
C HIS A 161 -8.01 -13.49 14.05
N LEU A 162 -9.16 -13.35 13.39
CA LEU A 162 -9.68 -14.37 12.47
C LEU A 162 -8.71 -14.64 11.31
N TRP A 163 -8.08 -13.61 10.78
CA TRP A 163 -7.04 -13.78 9.76
C TRP A 163 -5.82 -14.55 10.27
N GLN A 164 -5.35 -14.22 11.48
CA GLN A 164 -4.20 -14.89 12.11
C GLN A 164 -4.47 -16.38 12.38
N GLU A 165 -5.65 -16.70 12.89
CA GLU A 165 -6.09 -18.07 13.16
C GLU A 165 -6.57 -18.81 11.89
N SER A 166 -6.55 -18.14 10.73
CA SER A 166 -7.08 -18.66 9.46
C SER A 166 -8.54 -19.12 9.56
N GLU A 167 -9.33 -18.47 10.42
CA GLU A 167 -10.74 -18.75 10.62
C GLU A 167 -11.59 -18.04 9.55
N PRO A 168 -12.33 -18.77 8.71
CA PRO A 168 -13.05 -18.16 7.60
C PRO A 168 -14.31 -17.42 8.07
N ILE A 169 -14.59 -16.27 7.44
CA ILE A 169 -15.88 -15.59 7.58
C ILE A 169 -16.76 -15.97 6.38
N LYS A 170 -17.93 -16.56 6.66
CA LYS A 170 -18.84 -17.02 5.61
C LYS A 170 -19.54 -15.88 4.89
N ASP A 171 -20.10 -14.94 5.65
CA ASP A 171 -20.87 -13.80 5.16
C ASP A 171 -21.01 -12.73 6.26
N ILE A 172 -21.71 -11.63 5.95
CA ILE A 172 -21.97 -10.53 6.87
C ILE A 172 -22.81 -10.98 8.08
N GLY A 173 -23.68 -11.97 7.92
CA GLY A 173 -24.48 -12.53 9.02
C GLY A 173 -23.59 -13.25 10.04
N HIS A 174 -22.68 -14.09 9.55
CA HIS A 174 -21.67 -14.74 10.39
C HIS A 174 -20.76 -13.70 11.08
N MET A 175 -20.38 -12.63 10.39
CA MET A 175 -19.63 -11.53 11.03
C MET A 175 -20.43 -10.89 12.17
N ALA A 176 -21.75 -10.70 12.01
CA ALA A 176 -22.60 -10.18 13.08
C ALA A 176 -22.68 -11.12 14.29
N GLU A 177 -22.67 -12.43 14.07
CA GLU A 177 -22.60 -13.44 15.15
C GLU A 177 -21.26 -13.39 15.90
N ILE A 178 -20.15 -13.28 15.17
CA ILE A 178 -18.81 -13.13 15.76
C ILE A 178 -18.68 -11.81 16.53
N VAL A 179 -19.28 -10.72 16.05
CA VAL A 179 -19.28 -9.45 16.78
C VAL A 179 -19.95 -9.57 18.15
N LEU A 180 -21.05 -10.34 18.24
CA LEU A 180 -21.76 -10.59 19.51
C LEU A 180 -21.02 -11.59 20.40
N ASN A 181 -20.43 -12.62 19.80
CA ASN A 181 -19.74 -13.71 20.49
C ASN A 181 -18.30 -13.84 19.95
N PRO A 182 -17.43 -12.86 20.22
CA PRO A 182 -16.08 -12.90 19.70
C PRO A 182 -15.25 -13.98 20.39
N PRO A 183 -14.16 -14.45 19.76
CA PRO A 183 -13.25 -15.43 20.35
C PRO A 183 -12.78 -15.02 21.75
N SER A 184 -12.80 -15.98 22.67
CA SER A 184 -12.63 -15.75 24.11
C SER A 184 -11.31 -15.04 24.46
N GLU A 185 -10.30 -15.27 23.64
CA GLU A 185 -8.93 -14.75 23.68
C GLU A 185 -8.90 -13.22 23.53
N ILE A 186 -9.84 -12.66 22.76
CA ILE A 186 -9.88 -11.22 22.44
C ILE A 186 -11.02 -10.46 23.13
N VAL A 187 -11.96 -11.15 23.79
CA VAL A 187 -13.12 -10.54 24.48
C VAL A 187 -12.70 -9.38 25.40
N GLN A 188 -11.70 -9.61 26.25
CA GLN A 188 -11.26 -8.59 27.22
C GLN A 188 -10.70 -7.35 26.54
N LYS A 189 -9.94 -7.54 25.45
CA LYS A 189 -9.38 -6.45 24.65
C LYS A 189 -10.50 -5.67 23.94
N LEU A 190 -11.45 -6.38 23.35
CA LEU A 190 -12.59 -5.80 22.64
C LEU A 190 -13.48 -4.93 23.54
N GLN A 191 -13.75 -5.38 24.77
CA GLN A 191 -14.54 -4.62 25.77
C GLN A 191 -13.88 -3.29 26.17
N SER A 192 -12.58 -3.11 25.93
CA SER A 192 -11.89 -1.85 26.21
C SER A 192 -12.10 -0.78 25.14
N PHE A 193 -12.52 -1.16 23.93
CA PHE A 193 -12.70 -0.25 22.80
C PHE A 193 -14.10 0.35 22.72
N VAL A 194 -15.10 -0.34 23.29
CA VAL A 194 -16.51 0.00 23.07
C VAL A 194 -17.34 -0.12 24.34
N THR A 195 -18.51 0.52 24.35
CA THR A 195 -19.48 0.37 25.45
C THR A 195 -20.13 -1.01 25.42
N LYS A 196 -20.75 -1.44 26.53
CA LYS A 196 -21.43 -2.75 26.62
C LYS A 196 -22.54 -2.96 25.57
N ARG A 197 -23.17 -1.89 25.08
CA ARG A 197 -24.26 -1.95 24.07
C ARG A 197 -23.75 -1.88 22.64
N GLU A 198 -22.51 -1.45 22.43
CA GLU A 198 -21.99 -1.21 21.09
C GLU A 198 -21.89 -2.48 20.22
N PRO A 199 -21.45 -3.66 20.74
CA PRO A 199 -21.43 -4.88 19.94
C PRO A 199 -22.82 -5.26 19.42
N GLU A 200 -23.87 -5.06 20.23
CA GLU A 200 -25.26 -5.28 19.82
C GLU A 200 -25.66 -4.34 18.68
N GLU A 201 -25.29 -3.06 18.76
CA GLU A 201 -25.54 -2.07 17.71
C GLU A 201 -24.77 -2.37 16.42
N ILE A 202 -23.48 -2.73 16.51
CA ILE A 202 -22.67 -3.13 15.35
C ILE A 202 -23.29 -4.36 14.69
N ALA A 203 -23.62 -5.40 15.46
CA ALA A 203 -24.22 -6.63 14.93
C ALA A 203 -25.60 -6.37 14.31
N ARG A 204 -26.43 -5.52 14.94
CA ARG A 204 -27.73 -5.11 14.41
C ARG A 204 -27.57 -4.39 13.06
N LYS A 205 -26.64 -3.44 12.97
CA LYS A 205 -26.34 -2.71 11.71
C LYS A 205 -25.78 -3.64 10.64
N LEU A 206 -24.91 -4.60 10.99
CA LEU A 206 -24.41 -5.62 10.04
C LEU A 206 -25.56 -6.48 9.49
N ARG A 207 -26.51 -6.89 10.33
CA ARG A 207 -27.70 -7.66 9.90
C ARG A 207 -28.63 -6.88 8.96
N PHE A 208 -28.62 -5.55 8.99
CA PHE A 208 -29.36 -4.77 7.99
C PHE A 208 -28.78 -4.92 6.59
N LEU A 209 -27.50 -5.27 6.47
CA LEU A 209 -26.84 -5.50 5.19
C LEU A 209 -27.17 -6.89 4.62
N THR A 210 -27.71 -7.81 5.42
CA THR A 210 -28.07 -9.16 4.98
C THR A 210 -29.50 -9.27 4.45
N VAL A 211 -30.27 -8.17 4.49
CA VAL A 211 -31.69 -8.14 4.09
C VAL A 211 -31.96 -7.01 3.11
N GLY A 212 -33.01 -7.16 2.29
CA GLY A 212 -33.45 -6.13 1.34
C GLY A 212 -32.42 -5.79 0.26
N THR A 213 -32.55 -4.59 -0.33
CA THR A 213 -31.68 -4.11 -1.42
C THR A 213 -30.19 -4.12 -1.10
N PRO A 214 -29.71 -3.73 0.11
CA PRO A 214 -28.28 -3.77 0.45
C PRO A 214 -27.63 -5.15 0.29
N SER A 215 -28.39 -6.23 0.54
CA SER A 215 -27.88 -7.60 0.40
C SER A 215 -27.42 -7.96 -1.02
N LEU A 216 -28.00 -7.30 -2.03
CA LEU A 216 -27.67 -7.52 -3.43
C LEU A 216 -26.22 -7.11 -3.76
N MET A 217 -25.64 -6.15 -3.03
CA MET A 217 -24.23 -5.77 -3.21
C MET A 217 -23.26 -6.89 -2.81
N PHE A 218 -23.67 -7.83 -1.96
CA PHE A 218 -22.81 -8.88 -1.43
C PHE A 218 -23.04 -10.24 -2.10
N GLN A 219 -24.28 -10.50 -2.54
CA GLN A 219 -24.69 -11.85 -2.97
C GLN A 219 -24.97 -11.97 -4.47
N ASN A 220 -25.18 -10.85 -5.19
CA ASN A 220 -25.62 -10.90 -6.57
C ASN A 220 -24.44 -10.85 -7.56
N GLY A 221 -24.21 -11.96 -8.28
CA GLY A 221 -23.31 -11.96 -9.44
C GLY A 221 -21.97 -12.66 -9.23
N VAL A 222 -20.97 -12.20 -9.98
CA VAL A 222 -19.56 -12.57 -9.79
C VAL A 222 -18.95 -11.69 -8.71
N GLN A 223 -18.12 -12.25 -7.83
CA GLN A 223 -17.38 -11.43 -6.88
C GLN A 223 -16.31 -10.62 -7.62
N ILE A 224 -16.04 -9.40 -7.14
CA ILE A 224 -14.92 -8.59 -7.64
C ILE A 224 -13.63 -9.42 -7.49
N ASP A 225 -12.93 -9.55 -8.61
CA ASP A 225 -11.65 -10.22 -8.72
C ASP A 225 -10.84 -9.48 -9.78
N MET A 226 -9.69 -8.93 -9.39
CA MET A 226 -8.85 -8.17 -10.31
C MET A 226 -8.18 -9.08 -11.35
N ASP A 227 -7.91 -10.35 -11.03
CA ASP A 227 -7.39 -11.30 -12.01
C ASP A 227 -8.43 -11.57 -13.11
N MET A 228 -9.72 -11.60 -12.75
CA MET A 228 -10.83 -11.68 -13.72
C MET A 228 -10.88 -10.43 -14.62
N PHE A 229 -10.66 -9.25 -14.05
CA PHE A 229 -10.64 -8.00 -14.85
C PHE A 229 -9.43 -7.92 -15.78
N MET A 230 -8.31 -8.58 -15.47
CA MET A 230 -7.12 -8.62 -16.33
C MET A 230 -7.08 -9.83 -17.28
N ASP A 231 -8.01 -10.77 -17.18
CA ASP A 231 -8.03 -11.99 -17.99
C ASP A 231 -8.16 -11.68 -19.48
N ASN A 232 -7.09 -11.92 -20.23
CA ASN A 232 -7.03 -11.78 -21.69
C ASN A 232 -6.87 -13.13 -22.41
N SER A 233 -7.29 -14.23 -21.76
CA SER A 233 -7.14 -15.60 -22.29
C SER A 233 -7.92 -15.86 -23.59
N ASP A 234 -8.90 -15.01 -23.93
CA ASP A 234 -9.62 -15.00 -25.20
C ASP A 234 -8.92 -14.17 -26.30
N GLY A 235 -7.74 -13.64 -26.02
CA GLY A 235 -6.95 -12.81 -26.94
C GLY A 235 -7.45 -11.36 -27.05
N LYS A 236 -8.45 -10.95 -26.26
CA LYS A 236 -8.98 -9.59 -26.24
C LYS A 236 -8.40 -8.79 -25.08
N VAL A 237 -8.33 -7.47 -25.25
CA VAL A 237 -7.92 -6.50 -24.22
C VAL A 237 -9.13 -6.16 -23.36
N PRO A 238 -9.11 -6.39 -22.04
CA PRO A 238 -10.26 -6.13 -21.18
C PRO A 238 -10.60 -4.64 -21.07
N LEU A 239 -11.86 -4.29 -21.33
CA LEU A 239 -12.45 -2.98 -21.06
C LEU A 239 -13.64 -3.18 -20.11
N ASN A 240 -13.38 -3.02 -18.81
CA ASN A 240 -14.34 -3.31 -17.75
C ASN A 240 -14.94 -2.02 -17.21
N ILE A 241 -16.24 -1.81 -17.43
CA ILE A 241 -17.00 -0.65 -16.95
C ILE A 241 -17.80 -1.07 -15.72
N ILE A 242 -17.66 -0.34 -14.63
CA ILE A 242 -18.43 -0.51 -13.41
C ILE A 242 -19.45 0.61 -13.37
N TYR A 243 -20.66 0.30 -13.84
CA TYR A 243 -21.76 1.25 -13.92
C TYR A 243 -22.45 1.34 -12.55
N MET A 244 -22.11 2.36 -11.77
CA MET A 244 -22.57 2.48 -10.38
C MET A 244 -23.92 3.21 -10.25
N ASN A 245 -24.54 3.64 -11.36
CA ASN A 245 -25.83 4.33 -11.29
C ASN A 245 -26.96 3.42 -10.74
N THR A 246 -26.77 2.09 -10.77
CA THR A 246 -27.67 1.12 -10.15
C THR A 246 -27.66 1.15 -8.62
N LEU A 247 -26.68 1.81 -7.99
CA LEU A 247 -26.63 2.02 -6.55
C LEU A 247 -27.41 3.28 -6.18
N SER A 248 -28.42 3.12 -5.32
CA SER A 248 -29.37 4.17 -4.98
C SER A 248 -28.82 5.25 -4.06
N SER A 249 -27.81 4.96 -3.24
CA SER A 249 -27.25 5.91 -2.28
C SER A 249 -25.77 6.22 -2.52
N SER A 250 -25.36 7.45 -2.16
CA SER A 250 -23.94 7.85 -2.20
C SER A 250 -23.08 7.00 -1.28
N ASN A 251 -23.62 6.58 -0.12
CA ASN A 251 -22.92 5.71 0.82
C ASN A 251 -22.63 4.33 0.21
N ASP A 252 -23.59 3.74 -0.52
CA ASP A 252 -23.39 2.47 -1.22
C ASP A 252 -22.32 2.60 -2.32
N LYS A 253 -22.36 3.69 -3.11
CA LYS A 253 -21.34 3.99 -4.12
C LYS A 253 -19.94 4.10 -3.50
N GLN A 254 -19.81 4.85 -2.40
CA GLN A 254 -18.54 5.03 -1.70
C GLN A 254 -18.02 3.72 -1.11
N PHE A 255 -18.88 2.92 -0.49
CA PHE A 255 -18.49 1.64 0.10
C PHE A 255 -18.10 0.61 -0.96
N PHE A 256 -18.90 0.47 -2.02
CA PHE A 256 -18.56 -0.40 -3.15
C PHE A 256 -17.19 -0.05 -3.74
N LEU A 257 -16.98 1.25 -3.99
CA LEU A 257 -15.73 1.75 -4.52
C LEU A 257 -14.56 1.53 -3.56
N ALA A 258 -14.73 1.71 -2.26
CA ALA A 258 -13.68 1.45 -1.27
C ALA A 258 -13.22 -0.02 -1.30
N ILE A 259 -14.15 -0.96 -1.41
CA ILE A 259 -13.80 -2.39 -1.52
C ILE A 259 -13.13 -2.70 -2.87
N LEU A 260 -13.62 -2.15 -3.97
CA LEU A 260 -12.95 -2.29 -5.28
C LEU A 260 -11.50 -1.78 -5.25
N LEU A 261 -11.27 -0.60 -4.67
CA LEU A 261 -9.93 -0.01 -4.58
C LEU A 261 -9.01 -0.82 -3.66
N LYS A 262 -9.56 -1.43 -2.59
CA LYS A 262 -8.83 -2.38 -1.74
C LYS A 262 -8.42 -3.62 -2.55
N GLU A 263 -9.32 -4.20 -3.34
CA GLU A 263 -8.97 -5.36 -4.18
C GLU A 263 -7.91 -5.00 -5.24
N LEU A 264 -8.01 -3.82 -5.86
CA LEU A 264 -6.97 -3.30 -6.75
C LEU A 264 -5.63 -3.14 -6.02
N TYR A 265 -5.64 -2.58 -4.81
CA TYR A 265 -4.46 -2.42 -3.97
C TYR A 265 -3.80 -3.77 -3.64
N CYS A 266 -4.58 -4.76 -3.18
CA CYS A 266 -4.06 -6.09 -2.89
C CYS A 266 -3.50 -6.77 -4.16
N TRP A 267 -4.18 -6.62 -5.29
CA TRP A 267 -3.77 -7.20 -6.55
C TRP A 267 -2.45 -6.60 -7.08
N MET A 268 -2.29 -5.27 -7.02
CA MET A 268 -1.06 -4.63 -7.52
C MET A 268 0.18 -5.03 -6.70
N LEU A 269 0.02 -5.29 -5.39
CA LEU A 269 1.12 -5.78 -4.55
C LEU A 269 1.58 -7.19 -4.94
N LYS A 270 0.64 -8.04 -5.34
CA LYS A 270 0.92 -9.41 -5.82
C LYS A 270 1.52 -9.42 -7.22
N ASN A 271 1.14 -8.44 -8.04
CA ASN A 271 1.52 -8.35 -9.45
C ASN A 271 2.34 -7.07 -9.71
N PRO A 272 3.54 -6.91 -9.14
CA PRO A 272 4.37 -5.75 -9.43
C PRO A 272 4.84 -5.76 -10.88
N SER A 273 4.69 -4.63 -11.56
CA SER A 273 5.13 -4.44 -12.94
C SER A 273 5.85 -3.10 -13.12
N GLU A 274 6.97 -3.14 -13.84
CA GLU A 274 7.68 -1.93 -14.29
C GLU A 274 6.99 -1.28 -15.49
N ASN A 275 6.22 -2.05 -16.28
CA ASN A 275 5.44 -1.56 -17.42
C ASN A 275 4.00 -1.27 -17.00
N ILE A 276 3.32 -0.37 -17.73
CA ILE A 276 1.88 -0.17 -17.56
C ILE A 276 1.13 -1.47 -17.87
N GLN A 277 0.36 -1.94 -16.89
CA GLN A 277 -0.48 -3.14 -17.00
C GLN A 277 -1.97 -2.87 -16.78
N LEU A 278 -2.33 -1.66 -16.31
CA LEU A 278 -3.71 -1.26 -16.09
C LEU A 278 -3.86 0.25 -16.16
N LEU A 279 -4.89 0.72 -16.86
CA LEU A 279 -5.45 2.05 -16.72
C LEU A 279 -6.74 1.97 -15.88
N PHE A 280 -6.70 2.52 -14.67
CA PHE A 280 -7.87 2.62 -13.80
C PHE A 280 -8.43 4.04 -13.85
N TYR A 281 -9.68 4.16 -14.30
CA TYR A 281 -10.35 5.43 -14.50
C TYR A 281 -11.49 5.65 -13.50
N VAL A 282 -11.63 6.90 -13.05
CA VAL A 282 -12.77 7.35 -12.26
C VAL A 282 -13.29 8.69 -12.78
N ASP A 283 -14.59 8.72 -13.09
CA ASP A 283 -15.30 9.97 -13.38
C ASP A 283 -15.74 10.65 -12.08
N GLU A 284 -15.78 11.98 -12.10
CA GLU A 284 -16.13 12.85 -10.98
C GLU A 284 -15.52 12.40 -9.63
N ILE A 285 -14.19 12.46 -9.52
CA ILE A 285 -13.48 11.94 -8.34
C ILE A 285 -13.73 12.73 -7.05
N ALA A 286 -14.19 13.99 -7.14
CA ALA A 286 -14.28 14.92 -6.00
C ALA A 286 -15.02 14.38 -4.76
N PRO A 287 -16.21 13.76 -4.88
CA PRO A 287 -16.92 13.21 -3.73
C PRO A 287 -16.17 12.10 -2.99
N TYR A 288 -15.17 11.49 -3.63
CA TYR A 288 -14.40 10.37 -3.09
C TYR A 288 -13.08 10.79 -2.44
N ILE A 289 -12.56 11.99 -2.75
CA ILE A 289 -11.33 12.55 -2.15
C ILE A 289 -11.52 13.99 -1.62
N PRO A 290 -12.57 14.28 -0.82
CA PRO A 290 -12.84 15.64 -0.37
C PRO A 290 -11.79 16.14 0.65
N PRO A 291 -11.60 17.46 0.81
CA PRO A 291 -10.77 18.03 1.87
C PRO A 291 -11.24 17.65 3.28
N TYR A 292 -10.30 17.64 4.24
CA TYR A 292 -10.61 17.49 5.67
C TYR A 292 -11.63 18.56 6.13
N PRO A 293 -12.60 18.23 7.01
CA PRO A 293 -12.74 16.99 7.80
C PRO A 293 -13.47 15.83 7.12
N ARG A 294 -13.95 15.98 5.88
CA ARG A 294 -14.62 14.88 5.18
C ARG A 294 -13.60 13.78 4.84
N ASN A 295 -13.89 12.55 5.26
CA ASN A 295 -13.03 11.38 5.02
C ASN A 295 -13.88 10.15 4.64
N PRO A 296 -14.48 10.13 3.43
CA PRO A 296 -15.28 9.00 2.99
C PRO A 296 -14.39 7.75 2.80
N PRO A 297 -14.96 6.53 2.88
CA PRO A 297 -14.21 5.27 2.80
C PRO A 297 -13.16 5.16 1.67
N PRO A 298 -13.44 5.54 0.40
CA PRO A 298 -12.47 5.37 -0.68
C PRO A 298 -11.29 6.36 -0.63
N LYS A 299 -11.35 7.41 0.19
CA LYS A 299 -10.34 8.49 0.19
C LYS A 299 -8.94 7.99 0.49
N GLU A 300 -8.79 7.16 1.52
CA GLU A 300 -7.49 6.62 1.91
C GLU A 300 -6.92 5.70 0.84
N ALA A 301 -7.74 4.81 0.27
CA ALA A 301 -7.33 3.93 -0.81
C ALA A 301 -6.86 4.71 -2.05
N TYR A 302 -7.60 5.75 -2.46
CA TYR A 302 -7.16 6.63 -3.55
C TYR A 302 -5.84 7.33 -3.24
N ALA A 303 -5.69 7.90 -2.03
CA ALA A 303 -4.46 8.56 -1.63
C ALA A 303 -3.25 7.61 -1.68
N PHE A 304 -3.44 6.33 -1.31
CA PHE A 304 -2.42 5.31 -1.47
C PHE A 304 -2.11 5.00 -2.93
N LEU A 305 -3.13 4.81 -3.77
CA LEU A 305 -2.95 4.50 -5.18
C LEU A 305 -2.20 5.64 -5.90
N PHE A 306 -2.62 6.91 -5.75
CA PHE A 306 -1.89 8.05 -6.32
C PHE A 306 -0.43 8.13 -5.85
N LYS A 307 -0.12 7.63 -4.64
CA LYS A 307 1.24 7.65 -4.09
C LYS A 307 2.12 6.49 -4.56
N GLN A 308 1.55 5.32 -4.82
CA GLN A 308 2.33 4.07 -4.96
C GLN A 308 2.06 3.30 -6.26
N ALA A 309 0.87 3.45 -6.88
CA ALA A 309 0.42 2.65 -8.02
C ALA A 309 1.40 2.68 -9.21
N ARG A 310 2.11 3.80 -9.39
CA ARG A 310 3.22 3.96 -10.35
C ARG A 310 4.19 2.77 -10.38
N LYS A 311 4.60 2.28 -9.19
CA LYS A 311 5.61 1.22 -9.04
C LYS A 311 5.12 -0.16 -9.44
N PHE A 312 3.80 -0.29 -9.59
CA PHE A 312 3.11 -1.52 -9.91
C PHE A 312 2.46 -1.42 -11.29
N GLY A 313 2.86 -0.48 -12.15
CA GLY A 313 2.32 -0.38 -13.50
C GLY A 313 0.82 -0.04 -13.58
N VAL A 314 0.23 0.51 -12.52
CA VAL A 314 -1.16 0.94 -12.50
C VAL A 314 -1.22 2.46 -12.71
N SER A 315 -1.77 2.88 -13.85
CA SER A 315 -2.07 4.27 -14.15
C SER A 315 -3.45 4.65 -13.64
N LEU A 316 -3.57 5.86 -13.10
CA LEU A 316 -4.85 6.42 -12.68
C LEU A 316 -5.18 7.55 -13.62
N VAL A 317 -6.39 7.54 -14.17
CA VAL A 317 -6.93 8.67 -14.92
C VAL A 317 -8.18 9.13 -14.20
N ALA A 318 -8.21 10.38 -13.78
CA ALA A 318 -9.34 10.92 -13.02
C ALA A 318 -9.87 12.18 -13.67
N ALA A 319 -11.19 12.37 -13.60
CA ALA A 319 -11.84 13.59 -14.04
C ALA A 319 -12.61 14.24 -12.90
N THR A 320 -12.75 15.57 -12.94
CA THR A 320 -13.66 16.28 -12.04
C THR A 320 -14.12 17.62 -12.61
N GLN A 321 -15.32 18.00 -12.23
CA GLN A 321 -15.87 19.34 -12.42
C GLN A 321 -15.62 20.24 -11.21
N ASN A 322 -15.48 19.66 -10.01
CA ASN A 322 -15.47 20.37 -8.72
C ASN A 322 -14.07 20.36 -8.07
N ILE A 323 -13.13 21.12 -8.64
CA ILE A 323 -11.73 21.14 -8.16
C ILE A 323 -11.56 21.73 -6.76
N THR A 324 -12.47 22.61 -6.34
CA THR A 324 -12.48 23.22 -5.01
C THR A 324 -12.77 22.20 -3.90
N ASP A 325 -13.56 21.17 -4.21
CA ASP A 325 -13.96 20.09 -3.30
C ASP A 325 -13.00 18.89 -3.34
N ILE A 326 -11.73 19.09 -3.72
CA ILE A 326 -10.71 18.03 -3.77
C ILE A 326 -9.54 18.27 -2.81
N ASP A 327 -9.14 17.21 -2.12
CA ASP A 327 -7.90 17.12 -1.37
C ASP A 327 -6.70 17.02 -2.32
N TYR A 328 -6.23 18.18 -2.77
CA TYR A 328 -5.04 18.33 -3.62
C TYR A 328 -3.79 17.61 -3.11
N LYS A 329 -3.66 17.37 -1.79
CA LYS A 329 -2.50 16.66 -1.25
C LYS A 329 -2.46 15.21 -1.72
N ALA A 330 -3.61 14.60 -1.95
CA ALA A 330 -3.71 13.26 -2.51
C ALA A 330 -3.26 13.21 -3.99
N LEU A 331 -3.41 14.33 -4.71
CA LEU A 331 -3.07 14.45 -6.14
C LEU A 331 -1.64 14.96 -6.39
N ALA A 332 -0.83 15.16 -5.36
CA ALA A 332 0.51 15.74 -5.48
C ALA A 332 1.49 14.91 -6.34
N GLN A 333 1.16 13.66 -6.65
CA GLN A 333 1.96 12.77 -7.51
C GLN A 333 1.44 12.71 -8.95
N VAL A 334 0.34 13.39 -9.28
CA VAL A 334 -0.16 13.50 -10.64
C VAL A 334 0.78 14.39 -11.45
N ASN A 335 1.30 13.87 -12.55
CA ASN A 335 2.21 14.59 -13.42
C ASN A 335 1.51 15.24 -14.61
N THR A 336 0.54 14.55 -15.21
CA THR A 336 -0.14 15.04 -16.41
C THR A 336 -1.49 15.66 -16.04
N TRP A 337 -1.63 16.95 -16.29
CA TRP A 337 -2.84 17.72 -16.02
C TRP A 337 -3.40 18.26 -17.31
N CYS A 338 -4.65 17.91 -17.62
CA CYS A 338 -5.38 18.45 -18.77
C CYS A 338 -6.46 19.41 -18.27
N LEU A 339 -6.26 20.69 -18.52
CA LEU A 339 -7.11 21.77 -18.01
C LEU A 339 -7.99 22.30 -19.14
N GLY A 340 -9.30 22.01 -19.05
CA GLY A 340 -10.32 22.58 -19.92
C GLY A 340 -10.88 23.89 -19.36
N ARG A 341 -11.93 24.40 -20.01
CA ARG A 341 -12.55 25.68 -19.64
C ARG A 341 -12.94 25.77 -18.16
N LEU A 342 -12.52 26.84 -17.48
CA LEU A 342 -12.93 27.20 -16.11
C LEU A 342 -13.37 28.66 -16.04
N MET A 343 -14.55 28.90 -15.48
CA MET A 343 -15.18 30.24 -15.44
C MET A 343 -15.11 30.90 -14.07
N THR A 344 -15.11 30.11 -13.00
CA THR A 344 -15.24 30.65 -11.64
C THR A 344 -13.86 31.07 -11.10
N GLN A 345 -13.81 32.22 -10.42
CA GLN A 345 -12.57 32.70 -9.82
C GLN A 345 -12.03 31.73 -8.76
N GLN A 346 -12.92 31.02 -8.05
CA GLN A 346 -12.54 30.05 -7.02
C GLN A 346 -11.83 28.84 -7.63
N ASP A 347 -12.36 28.28 -8.72
CA ASP A 347 -11.72 27.15 -9.42
C ASP A 347 -10.38 27.56 -10.01
N ILE A 348 -10.32 28.75 -10.65
CA ILE A 348 -9.07 29.29 -11.21
C ILE A 348 -8.04 29.52 -10.09
N ALA A 349 -8.43 30.09 -8.95
CA ALA A 349 -7.53 30.28 -7.82
C ALA A 349 -7.01 28.96 -7.25
N ARG A 350 -7.85 27.91 -7.27
CA ARG A 350 -7.44 26.59 -6.82
C ARG A 350 -6.45 25.93 -7.78
N VAL A 351 -6.75 26.00 -9.08
CA VAL A 351 -5.87 25.51 -10.15
C VAL A 351 -4.55 26.29 -10.19
N LYS A 352 -4.56 27.60 -9.91
CA LYS A 352 -3.36 28.43 -9.77
C LYS A 352 -2.37 27.84 -8.78
N GLN A 353 -2.83 27.41 -7.60
CA GLN A 353 -1.95 26.81 -6.59
C GLN A 353 -1.31 25.51 -7.09
N ILE A 354 -2.06 24.70 -7.85
CA ILE A 354 -1.57 23.44 -8.42
C ILE A 354 -0.52 23.74 -9.49
N ILE A 355 -0.85 24.58 -10.49
CA ILE A 355 0.06 24.88 -11.60
C ILE A 355 1.33 25.55 -11.08
N GLN A 356 1.25 26.50 -10.15
CA GLN A 356 2.44 27.14 -9.58
C GLN A 356 3.40 26.16 -8.90
N SER A 357 2.91 25.02 -8.40
CA SER A 357 3.75 23.98 -7.82
C SER A 357 4.45 23.11 -8.87
N ILE A 358 3.89 23.02 -10.08
CA ILE A 358 4.34 22.14 -11.18
C ILE A 358 5.20 22.92 -12.17
N ASP A 359 4.68 24.06 -12.65
CA ASP A 359 5.29 24.95 -13.62
C ASP A 359 5.03 26.42 -13.22
N PRO A 360 5.85 26.99 -12.32
CA PRO A 360 5.68 28.38 -11.87
C PRO A 360 5.92 29.40 -12.99
N VAL A 361 6.66 29.04 -14.04
CA VAL A 361 7.04 29.97 -15.12
C VAL A 361 5.84 30.26 -16.01
N HIS A 362 5.10 29.22 -16.40
CA HIS A 362 3.97 29.38 -17.31
C HIS A 362 2.61 29.56 -16.62
N ALA A 363 2.55 29.46 -15.28
CA ALA A 363 1.31 29.50 -14.52
C ALA A 363 0.37 30.67 -14.88
N GLU A 364 0.88 31.91 -14.91
CA GLU A 364 0.05 33.09 -15.22
C GLU A 364 -0.47 33.08 -16.67
N ASN A 365 0.29 32.53 -17.63
CA ASN A 365 -0.15 32.41 -19.01
C ASN A 365 -1.25 31.36 -19.16
N VAL A 366 -1.13 30.22 -18.47
CA VAL A 366 -2.17 29.18 -18.41
C VAL A 366 -3.46 29.76 -17.86
N LEU A 367 -3.39 30.41 -16.69
CA LEU A 367 -4.56 30.91 -15.98
C LEU A 367 -5.34 31.97 -16.78
N LYS A 368 -4.65 32.80 -17.57
CA LYS A 368 -5.29 33.77 -18.46
C LYS A 368 -6.08 33.11 -19.60
N LYS A 369 -5.63 31.94 -20.08
CA LYS A 369 -6.27 31.21 -21.18
C LYS A 369 -7.45 30.34 -20.74
N LEU A 370 -7.46 29.83 -19.51
CA LEU A 370 -8.50 28.91 -19.02
C LEU A 370 -9.96 29.39 -19.24
N PRO A 371 -10.31 30.68 -19.06
CA PRO A 371 -11.68 31.14 -19.29
C PRO A 371 -12.06 31.20 -20.77
N SER A 372 -11.08 31.34 -21.67
CA SER A 372 -11.30 31.48 -23.12
C SER A 372 -11.33 30.17 -23.90
N LEU A 373 -10.91 29.05 -23.27
CA LEU A 373 -10.93 27.73 -23.91
C LEU A 373 -12.34 27.35 -24.37
N ARG A 374 -12.46 26.80 -25.57
CA ARG A 374 -13.71 26.24 -26.11
C ARG A 374 -13.89 24.79 -25.67
N THR A 375 -15.04 24.21 -26.01
CA THR A 375 -15.32 22.79 -25.74
C THR A 375 -14.34 21.90 -26.51
N GLY A 376 -13.67 21.01 -25.79
CA GLY A 376 -12.66 20.12 -26.36
C GLY A 376 -11.26 20.73 -26.47
N GLU A 377 -11.09 22.01 -26.11
CA GLU A 377 -9.79 22.64 -25.99
C GLU A 377 -9.23 22.44 -24.58
N PHE A 378 -7.97 22.04 -24.51
CA PHE A 378 -7.28 21.75 -23.26
C PHE A 378 -5.86 22.34 -23.26
N LEU A 379 -5.46 22.82 -22.09
CA LEU A 379 -4.07 23.10 -21.77
C LEU A 379 -3.51 21.89 -21.03
N MET A 380 -2.55 21.20 -21.64
CA MET A 380 -1.87 20.05 -21.04
C MET A 380 -0.53 20.45 -20.43
N LEU A 381 -0.38 20.17 -19.14
CA LEU A 381 0.90 20.23 -18.44
C LEU A 381 1.38 18.79 -18.21
N SER A 382 2.55 18.45 -18.73
CA SER A 382 3.19 17.15 -18.48
C SER A 382 4.72 17.33 -18.46
N PRO A 383 5.30 17.79 -17.34
CA PRO A 383 6.70 18.21 -17.29
C PRO A 383 7.73 17.10 -17.59
N ASP A 384 7.35 15.84 -17.39
CA ASP A 384 8.18 14.69 -17.75
C ASP A 384 8.27 14.45 -19.27
N VAL A 385 7.37 15.04 -20.06
CA VAL A 385 7.24 14.81 -21.51
C VAL A 385 7.47 16.09 -22.31
N TYR A 386 6.93 17.21 -21.83
CA TYR A 386 6.88 18.48 -22.53
C TYR A 386 7.48 19.59 -21.68
N ASP A 387 8.39 20.37 -22.28
CA ASP A 387 9.01 21.53 -21.65
C ASP A 387 8.03 22.71 -21.50
N ASN A 388 7.03 22.79 -22.37
CA ASN A 388 6.03 23.85 -22.41
C ASN A 388 4.62 23.29 -22.26
N VAL A 389 3.70 24.16 -21.85
CA VAL A 389 2.27 23.85 -21.82
C VAL A 389 1.75 23.71 -23.25
N LEU A 390 1.14 22.58 -23.55
CA LEU A 390 0.54 22.32 -24.85
C LEU A 390 -0.92 22.79 -24.89
N ASP A 391 -1.28 23.46 -25.98
CA ASP A 391 -2.62 23.98 -26.24
C ASP A 391 -3.22 23.19 -27.40
N PHE A 392 -4.19 22.31 -27.10
CA PHE A 392 -4.64 21.33 -28.08
C PHE A 392 -6.16 21.13 -28.08
N GLN A 393 -6.67 20.82 -29.27
CA GLN A 393 -8.01 20.29 -29.47
C GLN A 393 -7.96 18.78 -29.35
N VAL A 394 -8.75 18.21 -28.45
CA VAL A 394 -8.91 16.76 -28.35
C VAL A 394 -9.51 16.19 -29.64
N ARG A 395 -9.00 15.05 -30.10
CA ARG A 395 -9.63 14.31 -31.21
C ARG A 395 -11.03 13.87 -30.83
N TRP A 396 -11.88 13.66 -31.85
CA TRP A 396 -13.18 13.04 -31.64
C TRP A 396 -13.03 11.57 -31.22
N LEU A 397 -14.14 10.93 -30.88
CA LEU A 397 -14.18 9.54 -30.41
C LEU A 397 -14.43 8.59 -31.56
N VAL A 398 -13.90 7.36 -31.45
CA VAL A 398 -14.37 6.25 -32.30
C VAL A 398 -15.61 5.56 -31.71
N THR A 399 -15.95 5.89 -30.47
CA THR A 399 -17.11 5.41 -29.73
C THR A 399 -18.21 6.49 -29.62
N GLU A 400 -19.43 6.12 -29.24
CA GLU A 400 -20.51 7.10 -29.07
C GLU A 400 -20.30 8.04 -27.88
N HIS A 401 -20.73 9.29 -28.03
CA HIS A 401 -20.79 10.29 -26.96
C HIS A 401 -22.24 10.59 -26.54
N LYS A 402 -22.80 9.72 -25.69
CA LYS A 402 -24.12 9.93 -25.06
C LYS A 402 -24.15 9.37 -23.64
N THR A 403 -25.04 9.87 -22.78
CA THR A 403 -25.29 9.24 -21.47
C THR A 403 -26.15 8.00 -21.68
N LEU A 404 -25.72 6.86 -21.13
CA LEU A 404 -26.55 5.66 -21.08
C LEU A 404 -27.31 5.64 -19.76
N ASP A 405 -28.57 5.28 -19.82
CA ASP A 405 -29.33 4.96 -18.62
C ASP A 405 -29.45 3.44 -18.45
N ASP A 406 -30.15 3.06 -17.38
CA ASP A 406 -30.34 1.68 -16.99
C ASP A 406 -31.00 0.79 -18.06
N LYS A 407 -31.86 1.33 -18.94
CA LYS A 407 -32.54 0.53 -19.98
C LYS A 407 -31.63 0.27 -21.17
N ASP A 408 -30.59 1.09 -21.37
CA ASP A 408 -29.66 0.95 -22.49
C ASP A 408 -28.55 -0.08 -22.21
N ILE A 409 -28.26 -0.35 -20.93
CA ILE A 409 -27.15 -1.23 -20.50
C ILE A 409 -27.21 -2.64 -21.11
N PRO A 410 -28.36 -3.36 -21.13
CA PRO A 410 -28.41 -4.71 -21.68
C PRO A 410 -27.98 -4.79 -23.16
N ASP A 411 -28.34 -3.78 -23.95
CA ASP A 411 -28.09 -3.73 -25.39
C ASP A 411 -26.65 -3.27 -25.72
N ALA A 412 -26.00 -2.58 -24.77
CA ALA A 412 -24.62 -2.13 -24.92
C ALA A 412 -23.57 -3.24 -24.70
N ILE A 413 -23.94 -4.39 -24.14
CA ILE A 413 -22.99 -5.47 -23.83
C ILE A 413 -22.96 -6.51 -24.97
N PRO A 414 -21.79 -6.80 -25.56
CA PRO A 414 -21.66 -7.86 -26.55
C PRO A 414 -22.09 -9.24 -26.01
N ILE A 415 -22.82 -10.01 -26.82
CA ILE A 415 -23.29 -11.36 -26.46
C ILE A 415 -22.13 -12.29 -26.10
N SER A 416 -21.00 -12.19 -26.82
CA SER A 416 -19.78 -12.96 -26.55
C SER A 416 -19.24 -12.71 -25.14
N THR A 417 -19.26 -11.46 -24.67
CA THR A 417 -18.86 -11.10 -23.31
C THR A 417 -19.78 -11.76 -22.27
N LEU A 418 -21.10 -11.71 -22.48
CA LEU A 418 -22.05 -12.36 -21.57
C LEU A 418 -21.81 -13.88 -21.49
N GLN A 419 -21.47 -14.52 -22.61
CA GLN A 419 -21.11 -15.95 -22.63
C GLN A 419 -19.80 -16.23 -21.87
N PHE A 420 -18.79 -15.36 -22.04
CA PHE A 420 -17.52 -15.44 -21.31
C PHE A 420 -17.74 -15.46 -19.79
N PHE A 421 -18.50 -14.49 -19.26
CA PHE A 421 -18.74 -14.41 -17.81
C PHE A 421 -19.69 -15.49 -17.27
N LYS A 422 -20.65 -15.97 -18.08
CA LYS A 422 -21.44 -17.16 -17.72
C LYS A 422 -20.55 -18.39 -17.53
N LYS A 423 -19.59 -18.60 -18.44
CA LYS A 423 -18.61 -19.68 -18.33
C LYS A 423 -17.69 -19.47 -17.13
N PHE A 424 -17.19 -18.25 -16.91
CA PHE A 424 -16.35 -17.91 -15.76
C PHE A 424 -17.06 -18.21 -14.43
N GLN A 425 -18.29 -17.72 -14.25
CA GLN A 425 -19.09 -17.94 -13.03
C GLN A 425 -19.39 -19.42 -12.81
N SER A 426 -19.64 -20.20 -13.87
CA SER A 426 -19.85 -21.65 -13.76
C SER A 426 -18.57 -22.38 -13.29
N THR A 427 -17.40 -21.91 -13.70
CA THR A 427 -16.09 -22.46 -13.33
C THR A 427 -15.74 -22.10 -11.89
N GLN A 428 -15.98 -20.86 -11.48
CA GLN A 428 -15.89 -20.39 -10.09
C GLN A 428 -16.78 -21.23 -9.17
N LYS A 429 -18.07 -21.40 -9.49
CA LYS A 429 -19.00 -22.23 -8.69
C LYS A 429 -18.57 -23.70 -8.61
N LYS A 430 -17.97 -24.26 -9.66
CA LYS A 430 -17.40 -25.62 -9.63
C LYS A 430 -16.18 -25.70 -8.70
N ARG A 431 -15.27 -24.72 -8.76
CA ARG A 431 -14.12 -24.60 -7.86
C ARG A 431 -14.56 -24.42 -6.41
N GLU A 432 -15.52 -23.55 -6.13
CA GLU A 432 -16.06 -23.33 -4.78
C GLU A 432 -16.75 -24.58 -4.20
N LYS A 433 -17.52 -25.32 -5.01
CA LYS A 433 -18.12 -26.60 -4.59
C LYS A 433 -17.07 -27.68 -4.31
N GLN A 434 -15.97 -27.71 -5.07
CA GLN A 434 -14.83 -28.60 -4.82
C GLN A 434 -14.01 -28.15 -3.59
N VAL A 435 -13.89 -26.86 -3.32
CA VAL A 435 -13.18 -26.31 -2.15
C VAL A 435 -13.99 -26.51 -0.86
N LYS A 436 -15.32 -26.37 -0.90
CA LYS A 436 -16.21 -26.62 0.27
C LYS A 436 -16.29 -28.10 0.67
N SER A 437 -16.06 -29.05 -0.25
CA SER A 437 -15.92 -30.47 0.09
C SER A 437 -14.49 -30.87 0.52
N ALA A 438 -13.49 -30.03 0.21
CA ALA A 438 -12.08 -30.29 0.47
C ALA A 438 -11.47 -29.51 1.65
N SER A 439 -12.22 -28.62 2.31
CA SER A 439 -11.67 -27.67 3.29
C SER A 439 -11.17 -28.31 4.60
N LYS A 440 -11.58 -29.55 4.92
CA LYS A 440 -10.97 -30.34 6.01
C LYS A 440 -9.92 -31.35 5.56
N SER A 441 -9.92 -31.78 4.29
CA SER A 441 -9.08 -32.87 3.79
C SER A 441 -7.83 -32.41 3.01
N SER A 442 -7.83 -31.21 2.42
CA SER A 442 -6.77 -30.78 1.50
C SER A 442 -5.43 -30.42 2.16
N LEU A 443 -5.44 -29.96 3.42
CA LEU A 443 -4.20 -29.74 4.19
C LEU A 443 -3.52 -31.07 4.57
N LEU A 444 -4.30 -32.14 4.78
CA LEU A 444 -3.79 -33.50 5.04
C LEU A 444 -3.31 -34.24 3.78
N GLN A 445 -3.75 -33.82 2.59
CA GLN A 445 -3.31 -34.40 1.31
C GLN A 445 -1.96 -33.87 0.80
N LYS A 446 -1.51 -32.70 1.27
CA LYS A 446 -0.15 -32.20 0.97
C LYS A 446 0.88 -33.02 1.75
N SER A 447 1.97 -33.42 1.12
CA SER A 447 3.06 -34.14 1.81
C SER A 447 3.54 -33.34 3.02
N LEU A 448 3.89 -34.03 4.12
CA LEU A 448 4.33 -33.39 5.36
C LEU A 448 5.50 -32.41 5.10
N SER A 449 6.42 -32.77 4.22
CA SER A 449 7.52 -31.90 3.79
C SER A 449 7.06 -30.61 3.13
N LYS A 450 5.95 -30.61 2.38
CA LYS A 450 5.40 -29.38 1.78
C LYS A 450 4.67 -28.53 2.82
N ARG A 451 3.97 -29.16 3.77
CA ARG A 451 3.31 -28.48 4.89
C ARG A 451 4.33 -27.79 5.81
N ILE A 452 5.43 -28.46 6.14
CA ILE A 452 6.55 -27.88 6.91
C ILE A 452 7.17 -26.70 6.16
N GLN A 453 7.39 -26.81 4.84
CA GLN A 453 7.89 -25.68 4.06
C GLN A 453 6.95 -24.47 4.08
N LEU A 454 5.63 -24.69 4.00
CA LEU A 454 4.64 -23.61 4.07
C LEU A 454 4.63 -22.96 5.46
N LEU A 455 4.67 -23.76 6.54
CA LEU A 455 4.77 -23.26 7.91
C LEU A 455 6.07 -22.45 8.13
N LEU A 456 7.22 -22.99 7.75
CA LEU A 456 8.49 -22.26 7.89
C LEU A 456 8.55 -21.00 7.01
N ASN A 457 7.78 -20.95 5.92
CA ASN A 457 7.62 -19.77 5.09
C ASN A 457 6.74 -18.69 5.75
N SER A 458 5.64 -19.09 6.38
CA SER A 458 4.71 -18.17 7.03
C SER A 458 5.28 -17.59 8.32
N VAL A 459 5.93 -18.44 9.13
CA VAL A 459 6.44 -18.08 10.45
C VAL A 459 7.66 -17.13 10.37
N ARG A 460 8.43 -17.17 9.27
CA ARG A 460 9.59 -16.28 9.01
C ARG A 460 10.57 -16.13 10.19
N GLN A 461 10.71 -17.19 10.97
CA GLN A 461 11.71 -17.34 12.03
C GLN A 461 12.19 -18.78 12.09
N SER A 462 13.31 -19.00 12.78
CA SER A 462 13.81 -20.31 13.16
C SER A 462 12.99 -20.84 14.33
N VAL A 463 12.43 -22.03 14.19
CA VAL A 463 11.51 -22.65 15.16
C VAL A 463 11.99 -24.04 15.55
N SER A 464 11.58 -24.53 16.72
CA SER A 464 11.88 -25.90 17.17
C SER A 464 11.02 -26.93 16.44
N VAL A 465 11.37 -28.21 16.59
CA VAL A 465 10.60 -29.29 15.96
C VAL A 465 9.27 -29.54 16.68
N GLU A 466 9.22 -29.29 17.98
CA GLU A 466 8.05 -29.33 18.85
C GLU A 466 7.01 -28.32 18.35
N TYR A 467 7.45 -27.08 18.07
CA TYR A 467 6.60 -26.06 17.49
C TYR A 467 6.02 -26.47 16.13
N ILE A 468 6.83 -27.10 15.27
CA ILE A 468 6.37 -27.59 13.95
C ILE A 468 5.36 -28.74 14.12
N ALA A 469 5.62 -29.66 15.04
CA ALA A 469 4.77 -30.81 15.31
C ALA A 469 3.40 -30.37 15.84
N GLU A 470 3.39 -29.44 16.79
CA GLU A 470 2.18 -28.85 17.36
C GLU A 470 1.34 -28.12 16.29
N ASN A 471 1.96 -27.19 15.55
CA ASN A 471 1.27 -26.37 14.55
C ASN A 471 0.77 -27.17 13.33
N LEU A 472 1.35 -28.35 13.06
CA LEU A 472 0.89 -29.23 11.98
C LEU A 472 0.07 -30.42 12.48
N SER A 473 -0.15 -30.53 13.79
CA SER A 473 -0.83 -31.65 14.44
C SER A 473 -0.25 -33.01 14.00
N VAL A 474 1.07 -33.15 14.04
CA VAL A 474 1.81 -34.39 13.72
C VAL A 474 2.70 -34.80 14.88
N SER A 475 3.20 -36.04 14.86
CA SER A 475 4.20 -36.46 15.85
C SER A 475 5.54 -35.75 15.62
N VAL A 476 6.28 -35.48 16.69
CA VAL A 476 7.65 -34.91 16.62
C VAL A 476 8.55 -35.79 15.73
N SER A 477 8.46 -37.12 15.86
CA SER A 477 9.24 -38.06 15.04
C SER A 477 8.97 -37.93 13.54
N ASP A 478 7.72 -37.69 13.14
CA ASP A 478 7.37 -37.53 11.72
C ASP A 478 7.82 -36.18 11.18
N ALA A 479 7.70 -35.12 11.99
CA ALA A 479 8.24 -33.81 11.68
C ALA A 479 9.77 -33.85 11.49
N GLU A 480 10.50 -34.54 12.38
CA GLU A 480 11.95 -34.76 12.28
C GLU A 480 12.35 -35.50 11.01
N LYS A 481 11.67 -36.60 10.66
CA LYS A 481 11.95 -37.35 9.42
C LYS A 481 11.76 -36.47 8.19
N ALA A 482 10.69 -35.68 8.15
CA ALA A 482 10.41 -34.76 7.05
C ALA A 482 11.41 -33.60 6.98
N LEU A 483 11.82 -33.03 8.13
CA LEU A 483 12.87 -32.00 8.22
C LEU A 483 14.22 -32.52 7.76
N ASN A 484 14.60 -33.75 8.14
CA ASN A 484 15.84 -34.37 7.69
C ASN A 484 15.91 -34.51 6.16
N SER A 485 14.79 -34.82 5.51
CA SER A 485 14.68 -34.82 4.05
C SER A 485 14.86 -33.43 3.44
N LEU A 486 14.25 -32.41 4.04
CA LEU A 486 14.37 -31.01 3.61
C LEU A 486 15.77 -30.41 3.83
N ILE A 487 16.47 -30.87 4.87
CA ILE A 487 17.86 -30.49 5.16
C ILE A 487 18.80 -31.10 4.11
N ARG A 488 18.62 -32.39 3.79
CA ARG A 488 19.41 -33.08 2.74
C ARG A 488 19.28 -32.39 1.38
N THR A 489 18.07 -31.91 1.05
CA THR A 489 17.78 -31.17 -0.18
C THR A 489 18.14 -29.67 -0.09
N LYS A 490 18.72 -29.22 1.03
CA LYS A 490 19.12 -27.82 1.29
C LYS A 490 17.96 -26.82 1.23
N ILE A 491 16.71 -27.26 1.37
CA ILE A 491 15.53 -26.40 1.43
C ILE A 491 15.38 -25.79 2.83
N VAL A 492 15.73 -26.56 3.86
CA VAL A 492 15.72 -26.14 5.27
C VAL A 492 17.15 -26.15 5.83
N LYS A 493 17.46 -25.19 6.71
CA LYS A 493 18.67 -25.15 7.52
C LYS A 493 18.34 -25.44 8.98
N LYS A 494 19.36 -25.90 9.70
CA LYS A 494 19.33 -26.28 11.10
C LYS A 494 20.52 -25.65 11.84
N SER A 495 20.31 -25.11 13.03
CA SER A 495 21.35 -24.57 13.92
C SER A 495 20.78 -24.41 15.32
N GLN A 496 21.66 -24.50 16.32
CA GLN A 496 21.36 -24.16 17.70
C GLN A 496 21.68 -22.69 17.97
N THR A 497 21.17 -22.17 19.08
CA THR A 497 21.63 -20.87 19.61
C THR A 497 22.93 -21.04 20.39
N LYS A 498 23.52 -19.94 20.89
CA LYS A 498 24.72 -20.04 21.75
C LYS A 498 24.43 -20.40 23.19
N ASP A 499 23.21 -20.13 23.61
CA ASP A 499 22.79 -20.19 25.01
C ASP A 499 21.84 -21.38 25.25
N ASP A 500 21.40 -22.06 24.19
CA ASP A 500 20.45 -23.18 24.19
C ASP A 500 20.90 -24.29 23.21
N GLU A 501 20.80 -25.55 23.65
CA GLU A 501 21.10 -26.74 22.85
C GLU A 501 19.90 -27.19 21.97
N GLU A 502 18.76 -26.50 22.05
CA GLU A 502 17.61 -26.78 21.19
C GLU A 502 17.92 -26.49 19.71
N ASP A 503 17.59 -27.46 18.86
CA ASP A 503 17.76 -27.37 17.42
C ASP A 503 16.64 -26.55 16.77
N LEU A 504 17.03 -25.47 16.08
CA LEU A 504 16.08 -24.61 15.37
C LEU A 504 16.18 -24.78 13.85
N TYR A 505 15.03 -24.72 13.20
CA TYR A 505 14.84 -25.00 11.78
C TYR A 505 14.23 -23.80 11.03
N TRP A 506 14.72 -23.51 9.83
CA TRP A 506 14.17 -22.44 8.98
C TRP A 506 14.38 -22.71 7.48
N LEU A 507 13.63 -22.06 6.60
CA LEU A 507 13.89 -22.16 5.16
C LEU A 507 15.24 -21.54 4.80
N SER A 508 16.04 -22.27 4.04
CA SER A 508 17.39 -21.88 3.61
C SER A 508 17.47 -20.54 2.90
N LYS A 509 16.38 -20.14 2.23
CA LYS A 509 16.24 -18.86 1.52
C LYS A 509 16.25 -17.65 2.47
N PHE A 510 15.92 -17.86 3.74
CA PHE A 510 16.00 -16.82 4.76
C PHE A 510 17.38 -16.78 5.40
N GLY A 511 17.88 -15.56 5.62
CA GLY A 511 19.23 -15.29 6.15
C GLY A 511 19.36 -15.46 7.67
N PHE A 512 18.53 -16.28 8.32
CA PHE A 512 18.57 -16.44 9.78
C PHE A 512 19.86 -17.13 10.21
N GLU A 513 20.31 -16.79 11.42
CA GLU A 513 21.56 -17.30 11.98
C GLU A 513 21.40 -17.49 13.50
N PRO A 514 20.72 -18.58 13.93
CA PRO A 514 20.46 -18.85 15.34
C PRO A 514 21.73 -18.91 16.20
N SER A 515 22.84 -19.40 15.67
CA SER A 515 24.16 -19.38 16.34
C SER A 515 24.72 -17.98 16.63
N LYS A 516 24.11 -16.94 16.06
CA LYS A 516 24.36 -15.53 16.38
C LYS A 516 23.15 -14.84 17.02
N ASN A 517 22.19 -15.62 17.51
CA ASN A 517 20.90 -15.21 18.06
C ASN A 517 20.05 -14.37 17.08
N VAL A 518 20.18 -14.64 15.78
CA VAL A 518 19.28 -14.09 14.74
C VAL A 518 18.22 -15.14 14.44
N LEU A 519 17.11 -15.06 15.18
CA LEU A 519 16.04 -16.06 15.10
C LEU A 519 14.98 -15.72 14.04
N GLY A 520 14.87 -14.47 13.59
CA GLY A 520 13.83 -14.04 12.64
C GLY A 520 14.35 -13.13 11.54
N GLU A 521 13.42 -12.57 10.76
CA GLU A 521 13.71 -11.62 9.68
C GLU A 521 14.53 -10.42 10.18
N VAL A 522 15.59 -10.10 9.44
CA VAL A 522 16.46 -8.97 9.75
C VAL A 522 15.94 -7.76 9.00
N LEU A 523 15.53 -6.75 9.75
CA LEU A 523 15.16 -5.46 9.20
C LEU A 523 16.43 -4.68 8.85
N ALA A 524 16.36 -3.85 7.82
CA ALA A 524 17.42 -2.89 7.52
C ALA A 524 16.84 -1.50 7.30
N ILE A 525 17.50 -0.47 7.79
CA ILE A 525 17.08 0.90 7.52
C ILE A 525 17.67 1.32 6.16
N ARG A 526 16.83 1.89 5.29
CA ARG A 526 17.25 2.36 3.96
C ARG A 526 18.25 3.52 4.08
N PRO A 527 19.47 3.42 3.53
CA PRO A 527 20.36 4.58 3.45
C PRO A 527 19.78 5.60 2.45
N ARG A 528 19.77 6.88 2.84
CA ARG A 528 19.40 8.02 1.97
C ARG A 528 20.56 8.99 1.76
N ILE A 529 21.50 9.04 2.71
CA ILE A 529 22.65 9.93 2.67
C ILE A 529 23.78 9.27 1.88
N THR A 530 24.12 9.88 0.76
CA THR A 530 25.26 9.48 -0.07
C THR A 530 26.59 9.83 0.62
N GLN A 531 27.70 9.25 0.15
CA GLN A 531 29.04 9.58 0.66
C GLN A 531 29.37 11.07 0.52
N VAL A 532 28.95 11.69 -0.59
CA VAL A 532 29.17 13.12 -0.89
C VAL A 532 28.42 13.99 0.11
N GLU A 533 27.15 13.68 0.39
CA GLU A 533 26.35 14.38 1.38
C GLU A 533 26.89 14.17 2.79
N ALA A 534 27.35 12.95 3.12
CA ALA A 534 27.99 12.65 4.38
C ALA A 534 29.24 13.53 4.58
N TYR A 535 30.07 13.69 3.56
CA TYR A 535 31.21 14.62 3.63
C TYR A 535 30.76 16.07 3.83
N LYS A 536 29.72 16.52 3.10
CA LYS A 536 29.20 17.89 3.21
C LYS A 536 28.68 18.18 4.63
N ARG A 537 27.87 17.27 5.18
CA ARG A 537 27.29 17.40 6.52
C ARG A 537 28.36 17.33 7.61
N ALA A 538 29.34 16.44 7.47
CA ALA A 538 30.39 16.28 8.47
C ALA A 538 31.38 17.46 8.54
N LYS A 539 31.39 18.39 7.57
CA LYS A 539 32.24 19.59 7.62
C LYS A 539 32.00 20.43 8.87
N SER A 540 30.74 20.52 9.34
CA SER A 540 30.42 21.29 10.55
C SER A 540 31.04 20.66 11.81
N TRP A 541 31.28 19.35 11.82
CA TRP A 541 31.81 18.59 12.95
C TRP A 541 33.35 18.48 12.98
N LEU A 542 34.04 19.07 12.00
CA LEU A 542 35.51 19.15 11.98
C LEU A 542 36.01 20.30 12.86
N ASP A 543 37.10 20.07 13.59
CA ASP A 543 37.75 21.11 14.38
C ASP A 543 38.28 22.21 13.46
N GLY A 544 38.06 23.47 13.86
CA GLY A 544 38.49 24.65 13.12
C GLY A 544 39.08 25.71 14.03
N GLY A 545 39.93 26.55 13.45
CA GLY A 545 40.38 27.80 14.04
C GLY A 545 39.93 28.99 13.19
N PHE A 546 40.44 30.18 13.54
CA PHE A 546 40.07 31.44 12.90
C PHE A 546 40.29 31.48 11.37
N PHE A 547 41.25 30.69 10.85
CA PHE A 547 41.61 30.62 9.42
C PHE A 547 41.13 29.35 8.71
N GLY A 548 40.12 28.65 9.25
CA GLY A 548 39.49 27.49 8.61
C GLY A 548 39.63 26.17 9.38
N LYS A 549 39.26 25.06 8.73
CA LYS A 549 39.25 23.73 9.35
C LYS A 549 40.67 23.17 9.50
N ASN A 550 41.04 22.87 10.74
CA ASN A 550 42.33 22.27 11.13
C ASN A 550 42.35 20.75 10.87
N GLU A 551 41.18 20.17 10.64
CA GLU A 551 41.00 18.76 10.30
C GLU A 551 40.54 18.57 8.84
N GLN A 552 40.78 17.38 8.32
CA GLN A 552 40.24 16.94 7.04
C GLN A 552 39.77 15.48 7.10
N ILE A 553 38.70 15.19 6.38
CA ILE A 553 38.27 13.82 6.11
C ILE A 553 39.14 13.27 5.00
N TYR A 554 39.73 12.08 5.19
CA TYR A 554 40.61 11.48 4.19
C TYR A 554 40.10 10.14 3.66
N ASP A 555 39.06 9.58 4.27
CA ASP A 555 38.49 8.29 3.92
C ASP A 555 37.09 8.12 4.54
N ALA A 556 36.25 7.29 3.95
CA ALA A 556 34.93 6.93 4.46
C ALA A 556 34.61 5.47 4.21
N ASN A 557 34.08 4.80 5.24
CA ASN A 557 33.61 3.43 5.14
C ASN A 557 32.11 3.37 5.40
N PHE A 558 31.37 2.70 4.52
CA PHE A 558 29.97 2.35 4.75
C PHE A 558 29.89 1.01 5.48
N SER A 559 29.00 0.90 6.47
CA SER A 559 28.81 -0.30 7.28
C SER A 559 27.40 -0.36 7.85
N HIS A 560 27.02 -1.49 8.42
CA HIS A 560 25.75 -1.62 9.14
C HIS A 560 26.02 -1.97 10.61
N LEU A 561 25.35 -1.25 11.52
CA LEU A 561 25.40 -1.49 12.95
C LEU A 561 24.16 -2.28 13.36
N PRO A 562 24.31 -3.46 14.00
CA PRO A 562 23.16 -4.24 14.44
C PRO A 562 22.59 -3.64 15.72
N ILE A 563 21.28 -3.43 15.75
CA ILE A 563 20.51 -2.96 16.90
C ILE A 563 19.30 -3.87 17.10
N TRP A 564 18.81 -3.98 18.33
CA TRP A 564 17.59 -4.66 18.69
C TRP A 564 16.45 -3.66 18.69
N LYS A 565 15.36 -3.97 17.99
CA LYS A 565 14.04 -3.38 18.19
C LYS A 565 13.28 -4.30 19.14
N VAL A 566 12.78 -3.79 20.26
CA VAL A 566 12.12 -4.60 21.29
C VAL A 566 10.76 -4.01 21.63
N SER A 567 9.71 -4.77 21.38
CA SER A 567 8.35 -4.44 21.80
C SER A 567 8.17 -4.84 23.26
N THR A 568 7.56 -3.98 24.06
CA THR A 568 7.41 -4.15 25.51
C THR A 568 6.01 -3.75 25.98
N SER A 569 5.56 -4.26 27.12
CA SER A 569 4.39 -3.74 27.84
C SER A 569 4.75 -3.22 29.23
N ARG A 570 3.96 -2.26 29.72
CA ARG A 570 4.05 -1.70 31.06
C ARG A 570 2.66 -1.53 31.66
N GLN A 571 2.48 -2.01 32.89
CA GLN A 571 1.27 -1.71 33.66
C GLN A 571 1.42 -0.39 34.40
N THR A 572 0.51 0.55 34.15
CA THR A 572 0.39 1.82 34.88
C THR A 572 -0.88 1.83 35.74
N LYS A 573 -0.72 2.15 37.03
CA LYS A 573 -1.85 2.39 37.93
C LYS A 573 -2.32 3.83 37.76
N ARG A 574 -3.60 4.03 37.43
CA ARG A 574 -4.28 5.32 37.63
C ARG A 574 -5.12 5.28 38.91
N LEU A 575 -5.42 6.46 39.44
CA LEU A 575 -6.24 6.65 40.65
C LEU A 575 -7.48 5.74 40.61
N LEU A 576 -7.73 5.02 41.72
CA LEU A 576 -8.84 4.09 41.97
C LEU A 576 -9.05 2.99 40.90
N PHE A 577 -8.40 1.84 41.14
CA PHE A 577 -8.69 0.47 40.63
C PHE A 577 -8.56 0.14 39.13
N PHE A 578 -8.14 1.05 38.24
CA PHE A 578 -7.88 0.70 36.84
C PHE A 578 -6.37 0.56 36.53
N ASN A 579 -5.94 -0.64 36.16
CA ASN A 579 -4.62 -0.90 35.58
C ASN A 579 -4.73 -0.73 34.06
N LYS A 580 -3.92 0.17 33.48
CA LYS A 580 -3.79 0.32 32.03
C LYS A 580 -2.49 -0.36 31.59
N GLU A 581 -2.54 -1.15 30.52
CA GLU A 581 -1.36 -1.72 29.91
C GLU A 581 -0.94 -0.85 28.71
N GLU A 582 0.25 -0.29 28.76
CA GLU A 582 0.83 0.56 27.71
C GLU A 582 1.91 -0.25 26.97
N PHE A 583 1.94 -0.14 25.65
CA PHE A 583 2.91 -0.81 24.80
C PHE A 583 3.91 0.21 24.27
N ASP A 584 5.20 -0.08 24.47
CA ASP A 584 6.31 0.78 24.05
C ASP A 584 7.31 -0.04 23.22
N THR A 585 8.01 0.64 22.31
CA THR A 585 9.14 0.09 21.57
C THR A 585 10.44 0.67 22.10
N TYR A 586 11.46 -0.16 22.27
CA TYR A 586 12.80 0.28 22.67
C TYR A 586 13.86 -0.23 21.70
N TYR A 587 14.78 0.66 21.35
CA TYR A 587 15.93 0.32 20.51
C TYR A 587 17.19 0.19 21.34
N LEU A 588 17.96 -0.89 21.15
CA LEU A 588 19.19 -1.12 21.89
C LEU A 588 20.31 -1.56 20.97
N SER A 589 21.53 -1.06 21.17
CA SER A 589 22.68 -1.57 20.42
C SER A 589 22.88 -3.06 20.67
N ALA A 590 22.90 -3.88 19.61
CA ALA A 590 23.21 -5.31 19.74
C ALA A 590 24.68 -5.60 20.06
N THR A 591 25.55 -4.57 20.06
CA THR A 591 26.97 -4.68 20.40
C THR A 591 27.32 -4.26 21.84
N THR A 592 26.75 -3.17 22.35
CA THR A 592 27.02 -2.60 23.69
C THR A 592 25.83 -2.65 24.66
N GLY A 593 24.61 -2.89 24.15
CA GLY A 593 23.37 -2.93 24.92
C GLY A 593 22.89 -1.55 25.33
N ALA A 594 23.50 -0.48 24.81
CA ALA A 594 23.07 0.89 25.08
C ALA A 594 21.67 1.13 24.49
N LEU A 595 20.79 1.77 25.26
CA LEU A 595 19.49 2.25 24.76
C LEU A 595 19.73 3.33 23.71
N ILE A 596 18.90 3.38 22.68
CA ILE A 596 19.01 4.30 21.55
C ILE A 596 17.82 5.26 21.60
N SER A 597 18.09 6.54 21.43
CA SER A 597 17.06 7.56 21.19
C SER A 597 17.48 8.51 20.08
N LEU A 598 16.50 9.16 19.47
CA LEU A 598 16.70 10.25 18.53
C LEU A 598 16.67 11.60 19.23
N GLU A 599 17.70 12.41 18.98
CA GLU A 599 17.71 13.83 19.28
C GLU A 599 17.73 14.63 17.98
N LYS A 600 17.62 15.97 18.07
CA LYS A 600 17.52 16.85 16.90
C LYS A 600 18.62 16.57 15.87
N ASP A 601 19.88 16.47 16.31
CA ASP A 601 21.06 16.35 15.44
C ASP A 601 21.87 15.04 15.66
N GLU A 602 21.50 14.21 16.62
CA GLU A 602 22.26 13.01 17.01
C GLU A 602 21.37 11.76 17.19
N VAL A 603 21.92 10.59 16.87
CA VAL A 603 21.41 9.29 17.31
C VAL A 603 22.19 8.93 18.57
N LEU A 604 21.54 9.02 19.73
CA LEU A 604 22.21 8.92 21.02
C LEU A 604 22.15 7.49 21.57
N PHE A 605 23.31 6.93 21.91
CA PHE A 605 23.45 5.63 22.55
C PHE A 605 23.77 5.81 24.04
N HIS A 606 22.76 5.68 24.89
CA HIS A 606 22.81 6.01 26.30
C HIS A 606 23.79 5.13 27.10
N LYS A 607 24.60 5.77 27.95
CA LYS A 607 25.56 5.08 28.83
C LYS A 607 24.89 4.47 30.07
N LEU A 608 23.92 5.19 30.65
CA LEU A 608 23.10 4.85 31.82
C LEU A 608 21.72 5.49 31.60
N VAL A 609 20.64 4.79 31.94
CA VAL A 609 19.26 5.30 31.86
C VAL A 609 18.57 4.96 33.17
N THR A 610 17.92 5.95 33.79
CA THR A 610 17.04 5.79 34.97
C THR A 610 15.57 5.93 34.54
N LYS A 611 14.64 5.59 35.45
CA LYS A 611 13.18 5.30 35.28
C LYS A 611 12.29 6.31 34.50
N SER A 612 12.85 7.30 33.82
CA SER A 612 12.16 8.31 33.00
C SER A 612 12.30 8.09 31.47
N ALA A 613 12.43 6.84 31.03
CA ALA A 613 12.63 6.49 29.60
C ALA A 613 11.35 6.54 28.73
N GLY A 614 10.15 6.58 29.32
CA GLY A 614 8.87 6.57 28.57
C GLY A 614 8.55 7.85 27.78
N LYS A 615 9.52 8.74 27.58
CA LYS A 615 9.40 9.98 26.77
C LYS A 615 10.55 10.13 25.76
N LEU A 616 11.40 9.13 25.58
CA LEU A 616 12.50 9.20 24.63
C LEU A 616 11.96 9.02 23.22
N LYS A 617 12.24 9.97 22.33
CA LYS A 617 11.96 9.84 20.90
C LYS A 617 12.78 8.68 20.35
N ASP A 618 12.16 7.72 19.68
CA ASP A 618 12.83 6.54 19.14
C ASP A 618 12.98 6.60 17.61
N LEU A 619 13.40 5.51 16.97
CA LEU A 619 13.61 5.46 15.51
C LEU A 619 12.29 5.38 14.71
N ASP A 620 11.19 4.92 15.30
CA ASP A 620 9.87 4.88 14.65
C ASP A 620 9.24 6.29 14.58
N ASP A 621 9.65 7.22 15.46
CA ASP A 621 9.15 8.61 15.50
C ASP A 621 9.72 9.53 14.39
N ASP A 622 10.50 9.01 13.44
CA ASP A 622 11.12 9.80 12.36
C ASP A 622 10.73 9.27 10.97
N TYR A 623 9.91 10.04 10.26
CA TYR A 623 9.40 9.71 8.92
C TYR A 623 10.49 9.54 7.85
N ASP A 624 11.72 9.98 8.10
CA ASP A 624 12.85 9.75 7.19
C ASP A 624 13.47 8.36 7.34
N ILE A 625 13.17 7.65 8.43
CA ILE A 625 13.61 6.27 8.66
C ILE A 625 12.60 5.33 8.00
N MET A 626 13.06 4.60 6.98
CA MET A 626 12.28 3.54 6.32
C MET A 626 12.94 2.19 6.58
N PHE A 627 12.21 1.30 7.25
CA PHE A 627 12.61 -0.09 7.44
C PHE A 627 12.32 -0.90 6.16
N ILE A 628 13.25 -1.79 5.82
CA ILE A 628 13.15 -2.70 4.70
C ILE A 628 13.24 -4.12 5.28
N GLN A 629 12.24 -4.94 4.99
CA GLN A 629 12.17 -6.35 5.41
C GLN A 629 13.02 -7.26 4.49
N ARG A 630 14.28 -6.88 4.23
CA ARG A 630 15.24 -7.74 3.53
C ARG A 630 16.66 -7.33 3.87
N LEU A 631 17.59 -8.29 3.82
CA LEU A 631 19.01 -7.99 3.94
C LEU A 631 19.47 -7.18 2.69
N PRO A 632 20.04 -5.97 2.86
CA PRO A 632 20.53 -5.19 1.73
C PRO A 632 21.60 -5.97 0.96
N LYS A 633 21.65 -5.81 -0.38
CA LYS A 633 22.65 -6.51 -1.22
C LYS A 633 24.09 -6.18 -0.78
N GLU A 634 24.28 -4.99 -0.20
CA GLU A 634 25.54 -4.47 0.32
C GLU A 634 25.94 -5.10 1.67
N VAL A 635 25.06 -5.90 2.29
CA VAL A 635 25.33 -6.66 3.52
C VAL A 635 25.49 -8.14 3.17
N PRO A 636 26.69 -8.60 2.81
CA PRO A 636 26.89 -10.00 2.45
C PRO A 636 26.67 -10.95 3.63
N ARG A 637 26.84 -10.46 4.88
CA ARG A 637 26.60 -11.20 6.13
C ARG A 637 26.17 -10.25 7.25
N ILE A 638 25.30 -10.73 8.13
CA ILE A 638 24.84 -9.98 9.30
C ILE A 638 26.04 -9.63 10.20
N PRO A 639 26.19 -8.35 10.61
CA PRO A 639 27.23 -7.93 11.54
C PRO A 639 27.16 -8.70 12.87
N LYS A 640 28.31 -8.90 13.52
CA LYS A 640 28.40 -9.67 14.76
C LYS A 640 27.58 -9.04 15.90
N ILE A 641 26.54 -9.73 16.33
CA ILE A 641 25.79 -9.45 17.56
C ILE A 641 26.60 -9.92 18.77
N LYS A 642 26.74 -9.06 19.79
CA LYS A 642 27.51 -9.37 21.01
C LYS A 642 26.62 -9.58 22.24
N ILE A 643 25.43 -8.99 22.24
CA ILE A 643 24.48 -9.08 23.35
C ILE A 643 23.21 -9.70 22.79
N GLY A 644 22.92 -10.91 23.26
CA GLY A 644 21.74 -11.67 22.86
C GLY A 644 20.45 -11.11 23.45
N ARG A 645 19.33 -11.61 22.92
CA ARG A 645 17.96 -11.24 23.28
C ARG A 645 17.70 -11.28 24.79
N GLU A 646 18.04 -12.36 25.47
CA GLU A 646 17.77 -12.52 26.90
C GLU A 646 18.43 -11.42 27.74
N LYS A 647 19.69 -11.10 27.47
CA LYS A 647 20.41 -10.03 28.16
C LYS A 647 19.77 -8.66 27.92
N ILE A 648 19.21 -8.43 26.73
CA ILE A 648 18.46 -7.21 26.43
C ILE A 648 17.13 -7.19 27.18
N PHE A 649 16.43 -8.32 27.22
CA PHE A 649 15.14 -8.45 27.92
C PHE A 649 15.30 -8.21 29.41
N SER A 650 16.24 -8.92 30.05
CA SER A 650 16.56 -8.70 31.47
C SER A 650 17.00 -7.26 31.72
N LYS A 651 17.77 -6.66 30.80
CA LYS A 651 18.18 -5.26 30.95
C LYS A 651 16.99 -4.30 30.93
N LEU A 652 16.07 -4.42 29.98
CA LEU A 652 14.89 -3.55 29.90
C LEU A 652 14.00 -3.70 31.14
N GLN A 653 13.81 -4.94 31.60
CA GLN A 653 13.05 -5.22 32.81
C GLN A 653 13.70 -4.63 34.06
N LEU A 654 15.03 -4.73 34.21
CA LEU A 654 15.74 -4.20 35.38
C LEU A 654 15.93 -2.68 35.35
N THR A 655 16.15 -2.09 34.17
CA THR A 655 16.51 -0.66 34.06
C THR A 655 15.31 0.25 33.87
N ILE A 656 14.32 -0.19 33.08
CA ILE A 656 13.13 0.62 32.75
C ILE A 656 11.89 0.11 33.50
N GLY A 657 11.86 -1.18 33.87
CA GLY A 657 10.70 -1.78 34.54
C GLY A 657 9.58 -2.17 33.57
N VAL A 658 9.92 -2.42 32.31
CA VAL A 658 8.99 -2.87 31.25
C VAL A 658 9.13 -4.38 31.04
N LYS A 659 8.04 -5.03 30.62
CA LYS A 659 8.01 -6.46 30.28
C LYS A 659 8.25 -6.61 28.76
N PRO A 660 9.38 -7.18 28.33
CA PRO A 660 9.62 -7.44 26.91
C PRO A 660 8.68 -8.51 26.36
N ILE A 661 8.23 -8.33 25.12
CA ILE A 661 7.30 -9.22 24.40
C ILE A 661 8.03 -9.89 23.24
N ALA A 662 8.56 -9.09 22.31
CA ALA A 662 9.18 -9.56 21.08
C ALA A 662 10.44 -8.75 20.76
N SER A 663 11.32 -9.28 19.92
CA SER A 663 12.51 -8.55 19.45
C SER A 663 12.97 -8.93 18.07
N GLU A 664 13.44 -7.93 17.34
CA GLU A 664 13.94 -8.05 15.97
C GLU A 664 15.34 -7.44 15.86
N ILE A 665 16.15 -7.94 14.93
CA ILE A 665 17.43 -7.30 14.58
C ILE A 665 17.18 -6.30 13.46
N VAL A 666 17.61 -5.06 13.70
CA VAL A 666 17.63 -3.98 12.72
C VAL A 666 19.07 -3.64 12.37
N LEU A 667 19.35 -3.48 11.08
CA LEU A 667 20.63 -3.01 10.55
C LEU A 667 20.56 -1.50 10.29
N LEU A 668 21.19 -0.72 11.17
CA LEU A 668 21.34 0.73 11.02
C LEU A 668 22.51 1.01 10.06
N PRO A 669 22.31 1.65 8.89
CA PRO A 669 23.39 1.98 7.98
C PRO A 669 24.21 3.16 8.54
N VAL A 670 25.54 3.03 8.54
CA VAL A 670 26.45 3.98 9.18
C VAL A 670 27.62 4.32 8.27
N TRP A 671 27.81 5.61 8.03
CA TRP A 671 29.04 6.17 7.49
C TRP A 671 30.06 6.36 8.61
N THR A 672 31.22 5.71 8.48
CA THR A 672 32.40 5.95 9.32
C THR A 672 33.40 6.81 8.56
N LEU A 673 33.44 8.10 8.87
CA LEU A 673 34.33 9.08 8.25
C LEU A 673 35.64 9.15 9.04
N LYS A 674 36.77 8.86 8.40
CA LYS A 674 38.10 8.95 9.02
C LYS A 674 38.65 10.37 8.87
N VAL A 675 38.95 10.99 10.00
CA VAL A 675 39.40 12.37 10.09
C VAL A 675 40.86 12.40 10.56
N LYS A 676 41.66 13.28 9.97
CA LYS A 676 43.02 13.57 10.42
C LYS A 676 43.23 15.07 10.61
N HIS A 677 43.91 15.44 11.68
CA HIS A 677 44.36 16.81 11.89
C HIS A 677 45.52 17.12 10.92
N LYS A 678 45.46 18.28 10.26
CA LYS A 678 46.40 18.66 9.19
C LYS A 678 47.84 18.82 9.69
N LYS A 679 48.03 19.41 10.88
CA LYS A 679 49.37 19.65 11.48
C LYS A 679 49.93 18.45 12.26
N ASN A 680 49.32 18.09 13.40
CA ASN A 680 49.86 17.05 14.31
C ASN A 680 49.51 15.61 13.90
N LYS A 681 48.84 15.40 12.75
CA LYS A 681 48.44 14.09 12.20
C LYS A 681 47.59 13.22 13.14
N LYS A 682 47.04 13.76 14.24
CA LYS A 682 46.11 13.02 15.11
C LYS A 682 44.90 12.55 14.30
N LYS A 683 44.51 11.29 14.48
CA LYS A 683 43.40 10.66 13.74
C LYS A 683 42.23 10.41 14.68
N ARG A 684 41.02 10.68 14.20
CA ARG A 684 39.76 10.30 14.85
C ARG A 684 38.75 9.82 13.82
N LYS A 685 37.59 9.35 14.29
CA LYS A 685 36.48 8.90 13.45
C LYS A 685 35.22 9.65 13.82
N ILE A 686 34.41 9.95 12.81
CA ILE A 686 33.05 10.45 12.93
C ILE A 686 32.12 9.35 12.42
N PHE A 687 31.04 9.10 13.15
CA PHE A 687 30.04 8.11 12.78
C PHE A 687 28.73 8.84 12.52
N MET A 688 28.10 8.53 11.39
CA MET A 688 26.87 9.17 10.95
C MET A 688 25.89 8.11 10.49
N ASP A 689 24.65 8.21 10.93
CA ASP A 689 23.55 7.40 10.42
C ASP A 689 23.29 7.81 8.97
N ALA A 690 23.32 6.84 8.06
CA ALA A 690 23.16 7.10 6.64
C ALA A 690 21.68 7.21 6.21
N ALA A 691 20.71 7.05 7.12
CA ALA A 691 19.30 7.26 6.82
C ALA A 691 18.91 8.74 6.93
N THR A 692 19.26 9.37 8.05
CA THR A 692 18.85 10.73 8.41
C THR A 692 20.00 11.73 8.36
N GLY A 693 21.25 11.25 8.40
CA GLY A 693 22.47 12.06 8.42
C GLY A 693 22.82 12.63 9.79
N ARG A 694 22.19 12.12 10.86
CA ARG A 694 22.52 12.46 12.24
C ARG A 694 23.83 11.81 12.68
N LYS A 695 24.53 12.47 13.59
CA LYS A 695 25.79 11.94 14.16
C LYS A 695 25.48 10.87 15.21
N LEU A 696 26.20 9.76 15.20
CA LEU A 696 26.12 8.77 16.27
C LEU A 696 26.93 9.25 17.48
N ALA A 697 26.29 9.30 18.63
CA ALA A 697 26.89 9.74 19.89
C ALA A 697 26.71 8.69 21.00
N GLY A 698 27.55 8.74 22.03
CA GLY A 698 27.46 7.83 23.17
C GLY A 698 28.11 6.45 22.95
N LYS A 699 27.56 5.42 23.60
CA LYS A 699 28.17 4.08 23.74
C LYS A 699 27.71 3.09 22.66
N PHE A 700 27.99 3.38 21.38
CA PHE A 700 27.65 2.48 20.26
C PHE A 700 28.77 1.52 19.83
N LEU A 701 30.01 1.73 20.31
CA LEU A 701 31.14 0.82 20.08
C LEU A 701 31.62 0.18 21.38
N SER A 702 32.04 -1.09 21.31
CA SER A 702 32.65 -1.76 22.46
C SER A 702 34.01 -1.15 22.77
N GLN A 703 34.23 -0.68 24.01
CA GLN A 703 35.57 -0.30 24.47
C GLN A 703 36.49 -1.51 24.39
N ARG A 704 37.59 -1.43 23.64
CA ARG A 704 38.69 -2.40 23.77
C ARG A 704 39.21 -2.25 25.20
N LYS A 705 39.12 -3.30 26.02
CA LYS A 705 39.96 -3.41 27.22
C LYS A 705 41.40 -3.31 26.73
N SER A 706 42.06 -2.18 26.98
CA SER A 706 43.51 -2.13 26.94
C SER A 706 43.99 -3.01 28.08
N ASN A 707 44.30 -4.28 27.79
CA ASN A 707 45.17 -5.06 28.65
C ASN A 707 46.58 -4.45 28.53
N ALA A 708 46.77 -3.27 29.12
CA ALA A 708 48.08 -2.91 29.64
C ALA A 708 48.26 -3.78 30.89
N ARG A 709 48.86 -4.96 30.69
CA ARG A 709 49.51 -5.69 31.78
C ARG A 709 50.49 -4.69 32.41
N LYS A 710 50.18 -4.22 33.62
CA LYS A 710 51.23 -3.86 34.57
C LYS A 710 51.97 -5.16 34.88
N ARG A 711 53.11 -5.34 34.22
CA ARG A 711 54.28 -5.97 34.82
C ARG A 711 55.33 -4.87 34.92
#